data_AF-A0A3A9C7C8-F1
#
_entry.id   AF-A0A3A9C7C8-F1
#
_cell.length_a   1.000
_cell.length_b   1.000
_cell.length_c   1.000
_cell.angle_alpha   90.00
_cell.angle_beta   90.00
_cell.angle_gamma   90.00
#
_symmetry.space_group_name_H-M   'P 1'
#
loop_
_entity.id
_entity.type
_entity.pdbx_description
1 polymer ?
#
loop_
_entity_poly.entity_id
_entity_poly.type
_entity_poly.pdbx_seq_one_letter_code
_entity_poly.pdbx_strand_id
1 'polypeptide(L)'
;MHGGTETEDHPCRTQGIALRRSGITGRVCAVRVLSCHIENYGNISDTDFDFHPGITEFLEENGYGKTTLASFIKAMFYGLPISRKGSKFNDRRHFYPFHGGKFGGNLIFISGECEYRIERFFDSSSGAKDSLKVYCNGNLMEESGVEPGKSIFGLDAESFERTVFLTSGEIEISATGDLSAKLGSFVDDTDENHNFDTAVSVLDKARKELKAARGKNDLITRQRETINRLRSEINRLNGISEALGALYGQREALYGEVKRLSKLEKDEGERKILLQKWETYDTYRDTQARETERMNQIARKYPGGFRHTEEELSEIENQIADARVLEMRIRELREKEPSMRQQELIHKFRNHGSSGQERERLAECVRQYQRKTEEQEAQAARIARNASERNASGAFLVKLFLVIGLFLAVGGCLFLDALSGGILVGIGIFIFAIGIFLYLRIRLASSLGMRKEELRLQKEAEDLRSEIRERLAAYEYCSQMGILYDYAAFVKDYEEYEAFCRERKEQERLLLEDERRLGKVMKATEQFFRAYGLGAGADKSAFLAQLRSDSAQYNHILKNVAYLEKAAFDYREKNNLPKRPEKSVSDMDFRPEELEEKRSALAALDRETADLERELESFEEKQKQLVSAEETLENYLEKYEIYTASIELLKLSEQNLRDRYVRPVKEQFLKYADVLEKTLGEKITMDKDFRIFYERGGENRTEKHLSAGQRSICQLCFRLALMEQMFEDEKPFLIMDDPFTGLDALHMRKAAKLLKELAKGRQVIYFSCHESRRLSDI
;
A
#
# COMPACT_ATOMS: atom_id res chain seq x y z
N MET A 1 -25.94 -104.26 22.13
CA MET A 1 -26.22 -103.35 23.26
C MET A 1 -26.91 -102.12 22.71
N HIS A 2 -28.01 -101.72 23.37
CA HIS A 2 -28.91 -100.59 23.08
C HIS A 2 -29.73 -100.76 21.77
N GLY A 3 -31.00 -101.18 21.78
CA GLY A 3 -32.04 -101.09 22.81
C GLY A 3 -32.89 -99.85 22.56
N GLY A 4 -34.03 -100.03 21.88
CA GLY A 4 -35.02 -98.98 21.60
C GLY A 4 -36.30 -99.63 21.10
N THR A 5 -37.26 -99.75 22.01
CA THR A 5 -38.50 -100.53 21.98
C THR A 5 -39.58 -99.95 21.06
N GLU A 6 -40.27 -100.85 20.35
CA GLU A 6 -41.65 -100.66 19.88
C GLU A 6 -42.59 -100.51 21.08
N THR A 7 -43.49 -99.53 21.03
CA THR A 7 -44.79 -99.58 21.71
C THR A 7 -45.82 -98.86 20.85
N GLU A 8 -46.73 -99.65 20.29
CA GLU A 8 -48.09 -99.25 19.95
C GLU A 8 -48.74 -98.58 21.16
N ASP A 9 -49.46 -97.46 20.97
CA ASP A 9 -50.76 -97.25 21.62
C ASP A 9 -51.47 -95.95 21.21
N HIS A 10 -52.75 -96.13 20.86
CA HIS A 10 -53.91 -95.23 20.97
C HIS A 10 -53.98 -93.90 20.17
N PRO A 11 -54.89 -93.78 19.17
CA PRO A 11 -55.20 -92.52 18.50
C PRO A 11 -56.36 -91.84 19.21
N CYS A 12 -56.13 -91.25 20.38
CA CYS A 12 -57.12 -90.33 20.97
C CYS A 12 -56.45 -89.43 21.99
N ARG A 13 -55.87 -88.30 21.54
CA ARG A 13 -55.59 -87.16 22.41
C ARG A 13 -55.31 -85.90 21.60
N THR A 14 -56.00 -84.82 22.00
CA THR A 14 -55.85 -83.42 21.60
C THR A 14 -56.11 -83.09 20.13
N GLN A 15 -57.39 -83.00 19.79
CA GLN A 15 -57.89 -82.21 18.66
C GLN A 15 -58.77 -81.07 19.20
N GLY A 16 -58.14 -79.92 19.49
CA GLY A 16 -58.83 -78.65 19.25
C GLY A 16 -59.25 -78.60 17.79
N ILE A 17 -60.35 -77.91 17.45
CA ILE A 17 -60.86 -77.82 16.07
C ILE A 17 -59.81 -77.12 15.18
N ALA A 18 -58.86 -77.93 14.74
CA ALA A 18 -57.88 -77.72 13.72
C ALA A 18 -57.94 -79.02 12.92
N LEU A 19 -58.98 -79.12 12.07
CA LEU A 19 -58.95 -80.02 10.92
C LEU A 19 -57.59 -79.77 10.25
N ARG A 20 -56.66 -80.73 10.35
CA ARG A 20 -55.29 -80.59 9.85
C ARG A 20 -55.34 -80.07 8.41
N ARG A 21 -54.87 -78.83 8.20
CA ARG A 21 -54.21 -78.44 6.95
C ARG A 21 -52.84 -79.12 6.95
N SER A 22 -52.79 -80.42 6.66
CA SER A 22 -51.54 -81.04 6.22
C SER A 22 -51.25 -80.54 4.82
N GLY A 23 -50.10 -79.89 4.63
CA GLY A 23 -49.65 -79.23 3.39
C GLY A 23 -49.38 -80.14 2.21
N ILE A 24 -50.39 -80.90 1.78
CA ILE A 24 -50.46 -81.58 0.48
C ILE A 24 -51.91 -81.35 0.01
N THR A 25 -52.09 -80.52 -1.02
CA THR A 25 -53.30 -80.37 -1.84
C THR A 25 -54.66 -80.38 -1.12
N GLY A 26 -55.23 -79.19 -0.86
CA GLY A 26 -56.59 -78.79 -1.24
C GLY A 26 -57.84 -79.66 -1.00
N ARG A 27 -57.79 -80.79 -0.27
CA ARG A 27 -58.94 -81.68 -0.13
C ARG A 27 -59.91 -81.20 0.95
N VAL A 28 -60.87 -80.38 0.56
CA VAL A 28 -62.16 -80.27 1.27
C VAL A 28 -62.91 -81.56 0.99
N CYS A 29 -63.26 -82.30 2.04
CA CYS A 29 -63.94 -83.58 1.90
C CYS A 29 -65.45 -83.41 1.65
N ALA A 30 -66.08 -84.37 0.96
CA ALA A 30 -67.47 -84.39 0.52
C ALA A 30 -68.38 -84.35 1.75
N VAL A 31 -68.99 -83.20 1.98
CA VAL A 31 -69.96 -83.04 3.06
C VAL A 31 -71.29 -83.61 2.60
N ARG A 32 -71.79 -84.61 3.33
CA ARG A 32 -73.12 -85.19 3.12
C ARG A 32 -73.90 -85.14 4.42
N VAL A 33 -75.07 -84.53 4.39
CA VAL A 33 -75.99 -84.54 5.52
C VAL A 33 -76.64 -85.92 5.59
N LEU A 34 -76.63 -86.55 6.77
CA LEU A 34 -77.25 -87.86 6.99
C LEU A 34 -78.66 -87.70 7.55
N SER A 35 -78.77 -86.95 8.64
CA SER A 35 -80.04 -86.73 9.33
C SER A 35 -79.99 -85.46 10.17
N CYS A 36 -81.15 -84.97 10.57
CA CYS A 36 -81.25 -83.92 11.57
C CYS A 36 -82.50 -84.10 12.45
N HIS A 37 -82.36 -83.78 13.74
CA HIS A 37 -83.48 -83.66 14.66
C HIS A 37 -83.73 -82.19 14.96
N ILE A 38 -84.95 -81.71 14.70
CA ILE A 38 -85.40 -80.38 15.08
C ILE A 38 -86.20 -80.50 16.37
N GLU A 39 -85.64 -79.96 17.46
CA GLU A 39 -86.34 -79.88 18.74
C GLU A 39 -87.45 -78.82 18.65
N ASN A 40 -87.08 -77.58 18.31
CA ASN A 40 -88.02 -76.53 17.91
C ASN A 40 -87.32 -75.52 16.97
N TYR A 41 -87.89 -75.24 15.80
CA TYR A 41 -87.40 -74.19 14.89
C TYR A 41 -88.55 -73.72 13.96
N GLY A 42 -88.98 -72.47 14.12
CA GLY A 42 -90.15 -71.91 13.44
C GLY A 42 -91.43 -72.68 13.76
N ASN A 43 -92.05 -73.25 12.71
CA ASN A 43 -93.26 -74.08 12.82
C ASN A 43 -92.96 -75.59 13.03
N ILE A 44 -91.69 -76.01 12.96
CA ILE A 44 -91.30 -77.42 13.12
C ILE A 44 -90.93 -77.67 14.58
N SER A 45 -91.47 -78.73 15.17
CA SER A 45 -91.26 -79.11 16.56
C SER A 45 -91.16 -80.63 16.66
N ASP A 46 -90.16 -81.11 17.41
CA ASP A 46 -89.91 -82.52 17.71
C ASP A 46 -90.02 -83.45 16.47
N THR A 47 -89.19 -83.18 15.47
CA THR A 47 -89.23 -83.89 14.17
C THR A 47 -87.85 -84.30 13.69
N ASP A 48 -87.70 -85.57 13.33
CA ASP A 48 -86.52 -86.14 12.67
C ASP A 48 -86.65 -86.12 11.14
N PHE A 49 -85.56 -85.83 10.44
CA PHE A 49 -85.45 -85.90 8.98
C PHE A 49 -84.21 -86.70 8.58
N ASP A 50 -84.39 -87.61 7.62
CA ASP A 50 -83.30 -88.39 7.01
C ASP A 50 -83.04 -87.94 5.57
N PHE A 51 -81.77 -87.94 5.16
CA PHE A 51 -81.34 -87.50 3.83
C PHE A 51 -80.59 -88.61 3.10
N HIS A 52 -81.05 -88.90 1.88
CA HIS A 52 -80.42 -89.85 0.99
C HIS A 52 -79.14 -89.27 0.35
N PRO A 53 -78.08 -90.06 0.11
CA PRO A 53 -76.83 -89.58 -0.50
C PRO A 53 -76.96 -89.06 -1.95
N GLY A 54 -78.03 -89.46 -2.64
CA GLY A 54 -78.40 -88.96 -3.96
C GLY A 54 -79.36 -87.76 -3.88
N ILE A 55 -80.59 -87.92 -4.37
CA ILE A 55 -81.65 -86.91 -4.23
C ILE A 55 -82.54 -87.28 -3.06
N THR A 56 -82.77 -86.31 -2.17
CA THR A 56 -83.86 -86.32 -1.18
C THR A 56 -84.89 -85.30 -1.63
N GLU A 57 -86.08 -85.77 -2.02
CA GLU A 57 -87.17 -84.92 -2.49
C GLU A 57 -88.24 -84.76 -1.41
N PHE A 58 -88.51 -83.50 -1.04
CA PHE A 58 -89.58 -83.10 -0.14
C PHE A 58 -90.66 -82.36 -0.94
N LEU A 59 -91.70 -83.10 -1.33
CA LEU A 59 -92.89 -82.56 -2.00
C LEU A 59 -94.01 -82.42 -0.96
N GLU A 60 -94.18 -81.21 -0.45
CA GLU A 60 -95.14 -80.92 0.62
C GLU A 60 -95.87 -79.61 0.35
N GLU A 61 -97.04 -79.40 0.94
CA GLU A 61 -97.80 -78.16 0.75
C GLU A 61 -97.06 -76.92 1.31
N ASN A 62 -97.48 -75.73 0.89
CA ASN A 62 -96.98 -74.49 1.45
C ASN A 62 -97.35 -74.40 2.93
N GLY A 63 -96.39 -74.04 3.79
CA GLY A 63 -96.60 -73.99 5.24
C GLY A 63 -96.12 -75.23 6.02
N TYR A 64 -95.77 -76.33 5.34
CA TYR A 64 -95.19 -77.53 5.98
C TYR A 64 -93.85 -77.26 6.70
N GLY A 65 -93.09 -76.24 6.24
CA GLY A 65 -91.80 -75.87 6.83
C GLY A 65 -90.57 -76.18 5.97
N LYS A 66 -90.71 -76.36 4.65
CA LYS A 66 -89.59 -76.62 3.72
C LYS A 66 -88.44 -75.59 3.84
N THR A 67 -88.75 -74.31 3.66
CA THR A 67 -87.79 -73.20 3.85
C THR A 67 -87.25 -73.13 5.29
N THR A 68 -88.07 -73.48 6.27
CA THR A 68 -87.69 -73.57 7.68
C THR A 68 -86.62 -74.65 7.91
N LEU A 69 -86.76 -75.82 7.28
CA LEU A 69 -85.77 -76.90 7.31
C LEU A 69 -84.48 -76.52 6.56
N ALA A 70 -84.58 -75.91 5.37
CA ALA A 70 -83.42 -75.40 4.64
C ALA A 70 -82.62 -74.38 5.48
N SER A 71 -83.32 -73.43 6.11
CA SER A 71 -82.71 -72.45 7.01
C SER A 71 -82.14 -73.11 8.26
N PHE A 72 -82.75 -74.15 8.80
CA PHE A 72 -82.23 -74.87 9.96
C PHE A 72 -80.88 -75.50 9.64
N ILE A 73 -80.75 -76.19 8.50
CA ILE A 73 -79.46 -76.78 8.07
C ILE A 73 -78.38 -75.69 7.94
N LYS A 74 -78.71 -74.52 7.36
CA LYS A 74 -77.80 -73.37 7.30
C LYS A 74 -77.37 -72.90 8.69
N ALA A 75 -78.35 -72.70 9.58
CA ALA A 75 -78.13 -72.20 10.93
C ALA A 75 -77.30 -73.18 11.78
N MET A 76 -77.34 -74.48 11.49
CA MET A 76 -76.49 -75.46 12.16
C MET A 76 -75.01 -75.18 11.88
N PHE A 77 -74.65 -74.92 10.62
CA PHE A 77 -73.27 -74.62 10.23
C PHE A 77 -72.81 -73.20 10.58
N TYR A 78 -73.64 -72.18 10.38
CA TYR A 78 -73.26 -70.75 10.43
C TYR A 78 -74.03 -69.90 11.45
N GLY A 79 -74.87 -70.52 12.26
CA GLY A 79 -75.65 -69.83 13.28
C GLY A 79 -76.71 -68.92 12.71
N LEU A 80 -77.31 -68.13 13.60
CA LEU A 80 -78.30 -67.11 13.25
C LEU A 80 -77.70 -65.73 13.41
N PRO A 81 -77.63 -64.90 12.34
CA PRO A 81 -77.06 -63.57 12.43
C PRO A 81 -77.90 -62.67 13.36
N ILE A 82 -77.23 -61.74 14.05
CA ILE A 82 -77.90 -60.67 14.79
C ILE A 82 -78.27 -59.58 13.78
N SER A 83 -79.54 -59.26 13.64
CA SER A 83 -79.97 -58.19 12.73
C SER A 83 -79.34 -56.86 13.08
N ARG A 84 -78.71 -56.20 12.08
CA ARG A 84 -78.23 -54.82 12.21
C ARG A 84 -79.41 -53.88 12.46
N LYS A 85 -79.20 -52.81 13.26
CA LYS A 85 -80.21 -51.76 13.51
C LYS A 85 -80.77 -51.25 12.17
N GLY A 86 -82.07 -51.42 11.94
CA GLY A 86 -82.77 -50.99 10.71
C GLY A 86 -83.04 -52.06 9.65
N SER A 87 -82.59 -53.31 9.85
CA SER A 87 -82.98 -54.43 8.97
C SER A 87 -84.49 -54.72 9.07
N LYS A 88 -85.16 -54.88 7.92
CA LYS A 88 -86.60 -55.23 7.84
C LYS A 88 -86.89 -56.68 8.27
N PHE A 89 -85.89 -57.55 8.28
CA PHE A 89 -86.03 -58.98 8.58
C PHE A 89 -85.06 -59.39 9.69
N ASN A 90 -85.57 -60.14 10.67
CA ASN A 90 -84.79 -60.67 11.79
C ASN A 90 -84.97 -62.18 11.89
N ASP A 91 -83.95 -62.92 11.45
CA ASP A 91 -83.95 -64.38 11.35
C ASP A 91 -84.23 -65.04 12.71
N ARG A 92 -83.64 -64.53 13.80
CA ARG A 92 -83.87 -65.06 15.15
C ARG A 92 -85.31 -64.94 15.59
N ARG A 93 -85.95 -63.79 15.28
CA ARG A 93 -87.37 -63.59 15.57
C ARG A 93 -88.26 -64.38 14.62
N HIS A 94 -87.87 -64.51 13.36
CA HIS A 94 -88.65 -65.20 12.34
C HIS A 94 -88.72 -66.71 12.58
N PHE A 95 -87.61 -67.33 12.98
CA PHE A 95 -87.53 -68.77 13.25
C PHE A 95 -87.71 -69.12 14.74
N TYR A 96 -88.01 -68.15 15.61
CA TYR A 96 -88.29 -68.47 17.01
C TYR A 96 -89.52 -69.41 17.11
N PRO A 97 -89.47 -70.48 17.92
CA PRO A 97 -90.56 -71.46 18.02
C PRO A 97 -91.90 -70.84 18.39
N PHE A 98 -92.96 -71.17 17.65
CA PHE A 98 -94.30 -70.63 17.92
C PHE A 98 -94.87 -71.07 19.28
N HIS A 99 -94.49 -72.27 19.74
CA HIS A 99 -94.95 -72.84 21.01
C HIS A 99 -93.95 -72.66 22.16
N GLY A 100 -92.85 -71.92 21.93
CA GLY A 100 -91.73 -71.83 22.87
C GLY A 100 -90.94 -73.14 22.96
N GLY A 101 -90.05 -73.25 23.96
CA GLY A 101 -89.22 -74.44 24.17
C GLY A 101 -87.77 -74.26 23.73
N LYS A 102 -87.03 -75.38 23.66
CA LYS A 102 -85.62 -75.39 23.27
C LYS A 102 -85.50 -75.09 21.77
N PHE A 103 -85.07 -73.87 21.45
CA PHE A 103 -84.91 -73.38 20.08
C PHE A 103 -83.62 -73.91 19.46
N GLY A 104 -83.70 -74.86 18.54
CA GLY A 104 -82.55 -75.52 17.93
C GLY A 104 -82.76 -77.01 17.74
N GLY A 105 -81.66 -77.76 17.69
CA GLY A 105 -81.68 -79.20 17.44
C GLY A 105 -80.29 -79.75 17.17
N ASN A 106 -80.22 -80.83 16.39
CA ASN A 106 -78.97 -81.43 15.96
C ASN A 106 -78.93 -81.75 14.46
N LEU A 107 -77.72 -81.81 13.91
CA LEU A 107 -77.45 -82.15 12.52
C LEU A 107 -76.30 -83.15 12.47
N ILE A 108 -76.53 -84.28 11.81
CA ILE A 108 -75.53 -85.32 11.58
C ILE A 108 -75.11 -85.28 10.12
N PHE A 109 -73.80 -85.22 9.87
CA PHE A 109 -73.25 -85.20 8.52
C PHE A 109 -71.91 -85.94 8.49
N ILE A 110 -71.53 -86.45 7.33
CA ILE A 110 -70.19 -87.00 7.08
C ILE A 110 -69.37 -85.95 6.36
N SER A 111 -68.12 -85.78 6.77
CA SER A 111 -67.09 -85.05 6.02
C SER A 111 -65.83 -85.90 5.99
N GLY A 112 -65.46 -86.37 4.80
CA GLY A 112 -64.36 -87.34 4.63
C GLY A 112 -64.74 -88.70 5.18
N GLU A 113 -63.88 -89.26 6.03
CA GLU A 113 -64.12 -90.54 6.71
C GLU A 113 -64.75 -90.37 8.11
N CYS A 114 -65.02 -89.13 8.53
CA CYS A 114 -65.54 -88.82 9.85
C CYS A 114 -67.04 -88.47 9.81
N GLU A 115 -67.79 -89.02 10.76
CA GLU A 115 -69.16 -88.60 11.07
C GLU A 115 -69.13 -87.49 12.11
N TYR A 116 -69.84 -86.41 11.84
CA TYR A 116 -69.96 -85.26 12.71
C TYR A 116 -71.40 -85.08 13.16
N ARG A 117 -71.58 -84.69 14.42
CA ARG A 117 -72.87 -84.25 14.97
C ARG A 117 -72.72 -82.85 15.54
N ILE A 118 -73.45 -81.90 14.97
CA ILE A 118 -73.60 -80.55 15.54
C ILE A 118 -74.86 -80.55 16.41
N GLU A 119 -74.75 -80.13 17.66
CA GLU A 119 -75.87 -79.75 18.51
C GLU A 119 -75.80 -78.25 18.72
N ARG A 120 -76.83 -77.50 18.28
CA ARG A 120 -76.86 -76.05 18.44
C ARG A 120 -78.23 -75.61 18.90
N PHE A 121 -78.26 -74.75 19.91
CA PHE A 121 -79.46 -74.09 20.39
C PHE A 121 -79.25 -72.58 20.43
N PHE A 122 -80.27 -71.84 20.03
CA PHE A 122 -80.22 -70.40 19.83
C PHE A 122 -81.04 -69.66 20.90
N ASP A 123 -80.58 -68.48 21.29
CA ASP A 123 -81.39 -67.56 22.09
C ASP A 123 -82.26 -66.66 21.18
N SER A 124 -83.43 -66.29 21.70
CA SER A 124 -84.43 -65.46 21.00
C SER A 124 -83.94 -64.06 20.65
N SER A 125 -82.89 -63.58 21.32
CA SER A 125 -82.48 -62.17 21.31
C SER A 125 -80.98 -61.92 21.17
N SER A 126 -80.11 -62.85 21.57
CA SER A 126 -78.65 -62.64 21.58
C SER A 126 -77.84 -63.86 21.15
N GLY A 127 -76.96 -63.69 20.16
CA GLY A 127 -76.04 -64.77 19.75
C GLY A 127 -74.99 -65.14 20.79
N ALA A 128 -74.73 -64.30 21.80
CA ALA A 128 -73.78 -64.62 22.87
C ALA A 128 -74.29 -65.69 23.85
N LYS A 129 -75.59 -66.01 23.81
CA LYS A 129 -76.23 -67.05 24.63
C LYS A 129 -76.51 -68.33 23.86
N ASP A 130 -76.12 -68.40 22.59
CA ASP A 130 -76.26 -69.62 21.81
C ASP A 130 -75.33 -70.71 22.38
N SER A 131 -75.79 -71.95 22.34
CA SER A 131 -74.96 -73.11 22.65
C SER A 131 -74.60 -73.85 21.37
N LEU A 132 -73.34 -74.26 21.25
CA LEU A 132 -72.82 -75.05 20.14
C LEU A 132 -71.95 -76.16 20.72
N LYS A 133 -72.27 -77.41 20.38
CA LYS A 133 -71.42 -78.58 20.64
C LYS A 133 -71.21 -79.33 19.35
N VAL A 134 -69.99 -79.76 19.08
CA VAL A 134 -69.66 -80.53 17.89
C VAL A 134 -69.00 -81.82 18.33
N TYR A 135 -69.52 -82.95 17.85
CA TYR A 135 -68.96 -84.27 18.08
C TYR A 135 -68.39 -84.81 16.77
N CYS A 136 -67.26 -85.51 16.84
CA CYS A 136 -66.63 -86.22 15.73
C CYS A 136 -66.49 -87.69 16.12
N ASN A 137 -67.08 -88.60 15.35
CA ASN A 137 -67.15 -90.04 15.63
C ASN A 137 -67.56 -90.35 17.09
N GLY A 138 -68.52 -89.59 17.61
CA GLY A 138 -69.04 -89.70 18.98
C GLY A 138 -68.24 -88.94 20.07
N ASN A 139 -67.07 -88.40 19.78
CA ASN A 139 -66.24 -87.66 20.74
C ASN A 139 -66.49 -86.15 20.67
N LEU A 140 -66.71 -85.49 21.81
CA LEU A 140 -66.88 -84.03 21.89
C LEU A 140 -65.58 -83.31 21.52
N MET A 141 -65.66 -82.35 20.60
CA MET A 141 -64.54 -81.52 20.14
C MET A 141 -64.36 -80.29 21.05
N GLU A 142 -63.12 -79.87 21.31
CA GLU A 142 -62.84 -78.66 22.10
C GLU A 142 -63.27 -77.39 21.33
N GLU A 143 -63.87 -76.42 22.04
CA GLU A 143 -64.31 -75.14 21.47
C GLU A 143 -63.11 -74.33 20.92
N SER A 144 -63.02 -74.14 19.61
CA SER A 144 -61.96 -73.35 18.96
C SER A 144 -62.35 -71.90 18.70
N GLY A 145 -63.59 -71.50 19.00
CA GLY A 145 -64.15 -70.19 18.61
C GLY A 145 -64.37 -70.01 17.10
N VAL A 146 -64.05 -71.00 16.26
CA VAL A 146 -64.27 -70.96 14.81
C VAL A 146 -65.61 -71.58 14.47
N GLU A 147 -66.39 -70.89 13.63
CA GLU A 147 -67.69 -71.34 13.16
C GLU A 147 -67.58 -72.65 12.33
N PRO A 148 -68.40 -73.69 12.61
CA PRO A 148 -68.31 -74.98 11.94
C PRO A 148 -68.33 -74.87 10.42
N GLY A 149 -69.27 -74.08 9.87
CA GLY A 149 -69.37 -73.87 8.43
C GLY A 149 -68.09 -73.31 7.81
N LYS A 150 -67.47 -72.29 8.43
CA LYS A 150 -66.20 -71.73 7.93
C LYS A 150 -65.06 -72.73 7.99
N SER A 151 -65.01 -73.56 9.03
CA SER A 151 -63.98 -74.60 9.17
C SER A 151 -64.14 -75.74 8.15
N ILE A 152 -65.38 -76.12 7.83
CA ILE A 152 -65.71 -77.25 6.96
C ILE A 152 -65.64 -76.84 5.49
N PHE A 153 -66.31 -75.74 5.12
CA PHE A 153 -66.42 -75.30 3.74
C PHE A 153 -65.35 -74.30 3.33
N GLY A 154 -64.64 -73.68 4.27
CA GLY A 154 -63.67 -72.62 3.97
C GLY A 154 -64.30 -71.35 3.39
N LEU A 155 -65.59 -71.12 3.65
CA LEU A 155 -66.39 -70.00 3.16
C LEU A 155 -67.12 -69.32 4.32
N ASP A 156 -67.30 -68.00 4.26
CA ASP A 156 -68.29 -67.32 5.10
C ASP A 156 -69.74 -67.75 4.78
N ALA A 157 -70.67 -67.38 5.65
CA ALA A 157 -72.07 -67.75 5.54
C ALA A 157 -72.72 -67.24 4.25
N GLU A 158 -72.33 -66.06 3.77
CA GLU A 158 -72.88 -65.44 2.57
C GLU A 158 -72.39 -66.15 1.30
N SER A 159 -71.09 -66.44 1.20
CA SER A 159 -70.51 -67.18 0.08
C SER A 159 -70.99 -68.63 0.07
N PHE A 160 -71.17 -69.24 1.24
CA PHE A 160 -71.79 -70.56 1.36
C PHE A 160 -73.24 -70.54 0.87
N GLU A 161 -74.04 -69.56 1.26
CA GLU A 161 -75.41 -69.40 0.77
C GLU A 161 -75.46 -69.21 -0.75
N ARG A 162 -74.61 -68.34 -1.30
CA ARG A 162 -74.55 -68.07 -2.75
C ARG A 162 -74.08 -69.27 -3.58
N THR A 163 -73.45 -70.27 -2.97
CA THR A 163 -72.92 -71.46 -3.67
C THR A 163 -73.76 -72.72 -3.41
N VAL A 164 -74.14 -72.99 -2.16
CA VAL A 164 -74.78 -74.24 -1.71
C VAL A 164 -76.31 -74.17 -1.71
N PHE A 165 -76.88 -72.96 -1.55
CA PHE A 165 -78.33 -72.78 -1.55
C PHE A 165 -78.82 -72.25 -2.90
N LEU A 166 -79.93 -72.80 -3.37
CA LEU A 166 -80.66 -72.35 -4.56
C LEU A 166 -82.10 -72.07 -4.15
N THR A 167 -82.44 -70.78 -4.05
CA THR A 167 -83.79 -70.31 -3.71
C THR A 167 -84.45 -69.66 -4.93
N SER A 168 -85.76 -69.45 -4.87
CA SER A 168 -86.53 -68.76 -5.92
C SER A 168 -86.25 -67.25 -6.07
N GLY A 169 -85.44 -66.65 -5.19
CA GLY A 169 -85.15 -65.21 -5.19
C GLY A 169 -84.15 -64.77 -6.26
N GLU A 170 -84.29 -63.53 -6.75
CA GLU A 170 -83.25 -62.89 -7.57
C GLU A 170 -82.00 -62.66 -6.72
N ILE A 171 -80.96 -63.46 -6.92
CA ILE A 171 -79.67 -63.26 -6.30
C ILE A 171 -78.75 -62.60 -7.32
N GLU A 172 -78.10 -61.52 -6.89
CA GLU A 172 -77.14 -60.76 -7.69
C GLU A 172 -75.98 -61.68 -8.13
N ILE A 173 -75.69 -61.70 -9.43
CA ILE A 173 -74.57 -62.44 -10.02
C ILE A 173 -73.31 -61.59 -9.78
N SER A 174 -72.83 -61.58 -8.54
CA SER A 174 -71.60 -60.88 -8.14
C SER A 174 -70.76 -61.78 -7.23
N ALA A 175 -69.43 -61.72 -7.40
CA ALA A 175 -68.51 -62.42 -6.51
C ALA A 175 -68.42 -61.67 -5.16
N THR A 176 -68.62 -62.38 -4.04
CA THR A 176 -68.32 -61.86 -2.69
C THR A 176 -66.81 -61.87 -2.42
N GLY A 177 -66.36 -61.13 -1.40
CA GLY A 177 -64.94 -61.07 -1.01
C GLY A 177 -64.32 -62.43 -0.67
N ASP A 178 -65.04 -63.30 0.02
CA ASP A 178 -64.56 -64.66 0.32
C ASP A 178 -64.62 -65.59 -0.91
N LEU A 179 -65.57 -65.37 -1.82
CA LEU A 179 -65.66 -66.08 -3.11
C LEU A 179 -64.48 -65.71 -4.02
N SER A 180 -64.09 -64.44 -4.09
CA SER A 180 -62.88 -64.01 -4.79
C SER A 180 -61.60 -64.50 -4.10
N ALA A 181 -61.56 -64.54 -2.76
CA ALA A 181 -60.44 -65.08 -2.00
C ALA A 181 -60.25 -66.60 -2.20
N LYS A 182 -61.33 -67.38 -2.31
CA LYS A 182 -61.23 -68.84 -2.53
C LYS A 182 -60.96 -69.20 -3.99
N LEU A 183 -61.41 -68.38 -4.94
CA LEU A 183 -61.08 -68.55 -6.36
C LEU A 183 -59.62 -68.26 -6.69
N GLY A 184 -58.88 -67.55 -5.82
CA GLY A 184 -57.48 -67.25 -6.15
C GLY A 184 -56.60 -66.52 -5.13
N SER A 185 -56.93 -66.45 -3.85
CA SER A 185 -56.19 -65.71 -2.80
C SER A 185 -55.50 -64.44 -3.35
N PHE A 186 -56.28 -63.52 -3.93
CA PHE A 186 -55.74 -62.32 -4.58
C PHE A 186 -56.46 -61.03 -4.19
N VAL A 187 -57.30 -61.05 -3.16
CA VAL A 187 -57.92 -59.85 -2.60
C VAL A 187 -57.90 -59.96 -1.08
N ASP A 188 -56.72 -59.90 -0.49
CA ASP A 188 -56.55 -59.12 0.74
C ASP A 188 -55.99 -57.77 0.28
N ASP A 189 -56.87 -56.84 -0.06
CA ASP A 189 -57.29 -55.88 0.95
C ASP A 189 -58.49 -55.08 0.42
N THR A 190 -59.52 -54.99 1.24
CA THR A 190 -60.71 -54.15 1.06
C THR A 190 -60.41 -52.65 1.24
N ASP A 191 -59.21 -52.20 0.86
CA ASP A 191 -58.75 -50.82 1.03
C ASP A 191 -58.63 -50.15 -0.34
N GLU A 192 -59.51 -49.18 -0.62
CA GLU A 192 -59.59 -48.46 -1.91
C GLU A 192 -58.28 -47.78 -2.33
N ASN A 193 -57.30 -47.68 -1.42
CA ASN A 193 -56.01 -47.00 -1.62
C ASN A 193 -54.91 -47.86 -2.28
N HIS A 194 -54.99 -49.20 -2.27
CA HIS A 194 -53.88 -50.08 -2.66
C HIS A 194 -54.21 -51.03 -3.81
N ASN A 195 -54.72 -50.50 -4.94
CA ASN A 195 -55.03 -51.30 -6.13
C ASN A 195 -53.99 -51.13 -7.26
N PHE A 196 -54.05 -52.03 -8.25
CA PHE A 196 -53.17 -52.01 -9.42
C PHE A 196 -53.14 -50.64 -10.13
N ASP A 197 -54.31 -50.02 -10.29
CA ASP A 197 -54.44 -48.74 -10.99
C ASP A 197 -53.76 -47.59 -10.23
N THR A 198 -53.81 -47.58 -8.89
CA THR A 198 -53.10 -46.58 -8.08
C THR A 198 -51.58 -46.76 -8.20
N ALA A 199 -51.07 -47.99 -8.12
CA ALA A 199 -49.64 -48.28 -8.28
C ALA A 199 -49.10 -47.84 -9.65
N VAL A 200 -49.80 -48.19 -10.73
CA VAL A 200 -49.43 -47.77 -12.09
C VAL A 200 -49.50 -46.26 -12.25
N SER A 201 -50.53 -45.60 -11.69
CA SER A 201 -50.69 -44.14 -11.74
C SER A 201 -49.54 -43.40 -11.03
N VAL A 202 -49.12 -43.88 -9.86
CA VAL A 202 -47.99 -43.30 -9.09
C VAL A 202 -46.69 -43.41 -9.89
N LEU A 203 -46.38 -44.60 -10.41
CA LEU A 203 -45.18 -44.81 -11.22
C LEU A 203 -45.23 -44.00 -12.53
N ASP A 204 -46.38 -43.91 -13.18
CA ASP A 204 -46.54 -43.17 -14.44
C ASP A 204 -46.38 -41.66 -14.23
N LYS A 205 -46.85 -41.12 -13.09
CA LYS A 205 -46.59 -39.72 -12.70
C LYS A 205 -45.09 -39.47 -12.49
N ALA A 206 -44.42 -40.29 -11.68
CA ALA A 206 -42.98 -40.16 -11.45
C ALA A 206 -42.16 -40.28 -12.76
N ARG A 207 -42.54 -41.22 -13.65
CA ARG A 207 -41.95 -41.36 -14.98
C ARG A 207 -42.15 -40.10 -15.83
N LYS A 208 -43.34 -39.49 -15.81
CA LYS A 208 -43.66 -38.27 -16.58
C LYS A 208 -42.93 -37.02 -16.07
N GLU A 209 -42.69 -36.93 -14.77
CA GLU A 209 -41.86 -35.86 -14.18
C GLU A 209 -40.41 -35.92 -14.67
N LEU A 210 -39.86 -37.14 -14.79
CA LEU A 210 -38.53 -37.36 -15.38
C LEU A 210 -38.51 -37.07 -16.89
N LYS A 211 -39.50 -37.61 -17.64
CA LYS A 211 -39.65 -37.34 -19.08
C LYS A 211 -41.12 -37.22 -19.49
N ALA A 212 -41.51 -36.02 -19.90
CA ALA A 212 -42.85 -35.75 -20.41
C ALA A 212 -43.02 -36.24 -21.85
N ALA A 213 -44.23 -36.70 -22.19
CA ALA A 213 -44.57 -37.11 -23.55
C ALA A 213 -44.65 -35.94 -24.55
N ARG A 214 -44.96 -34.74 -24.06
CA ARG A 214 -44.99 -33.48 -24.82
C ARG A 214 -44.53 -32.33 -23.92
N GLY A 215 -43.79 -31.39 -24.49
CA GLY A 215 -43.20 -30.26 -23.77
C GLY A 215 -41.72 -30.46 -23.44
N LYS A 216 -41.06 -29.38 -22.98
CA LYS A 216 -39.63 -29.36 -22.63
C LYS A 216 -39.36 -29.21 -21.12
N ASN A 217 -40.41 -29.25 -20.30
CA ASN A 217 -40.33 -28.86 -18.90
C ASN A 217 -40.03 -30.02 -17.93
N ASP A 218 -39.65 -31.19 -18.45
CA ASP A 218 -39.27 -32.36 -17.67
C ASP A 218 -37.82 -32.25 -17.14
N LEU A 219 -37.51 -33.03 -16.10
CA LEU A 219 -36.22 -32.98 -15.42
C LEU A 219 -35.06 -33.33 -16.36
N ILE A 220 -35.20 -34.36 -17.20
CA ILE A 220 -34.16 -34.79 -18.15
C ILE A 220 -33.85 -33.69 -19.17
N THR A 221 -34.87 -33.04 -19.72
CA THR A 221 -34.71 -32.00 -20.73
C THR A 221 -34.06 -30.74 -20.16
N ARG A 222 -34.53 -30.27 -18.98
CA ARG A 222 -33.91 -29.15 -18.26
C ARG A 222 -32.46 -29.43 -17.89
N GLN A 223 -32.15 -30.66 -17.52
CA GLN A 223 -30.79 -31.06 -17.17
C GLN A 223 -29.87 -31.07 -18.40
N ARG A 224 -30.35 -31.57 -19.54
CA ARG A 224 -29.62 -31.49 -20.82
C ARG A 224 -29.36 -30.05 -21.26
N GLU A 225 -30.34 -29.15 -21.10
CA GLU A 225 -30.16 -27.72 -21.38
C GLU A 225 -29.09 -27.10 -20.47
N THR A 226 -29.06 -27.50 -19.19
CA THR A 226 -28.02 -27.07 -18.24
C THR A 226 -26.64 -27.57 -18.65
N ILE A 227 -26.51 -28.85 -19.01
CA ILE A 227 -25.26 -29.43 -19.52
C ILE A 227 -24.78 -28.68 -20.79
N ASN A 228 -25.67 -28.41 -21.74
CA ASN A 228 -25.32 -27.71 -22.97
C ASN A 228 -24.83 -26.28 -22.71
N ARG A 229 -25.49 -25.56 -21.79
CA ARG A 229 -25.06 -24.23 -21.35
C ARG A 229 -23.69 -24.28 -20.68
N LEU A 230 -23.47 -25.21 -19.74
CA LEU A 230 -22.18 -25.39 -19.06
C LEU A 230 -21.07 -25.74 -20.05
N ARG A 231 -21.30 -26.66 -21.00
CA ARG A 231 -20.35 -26.98 -22.07
C ARG A 231 -20.01 -25.77 -22.94
N SER A 232 -21.02 -24.95 -23.26
CA SER A 232 -20.80 -23.72 -24.03
C SER A 232 -19.97 -22.69 -23.26
N GLU A 233 -20.23 -22.52 -21.97
CA GLU A 233 -19.45 -21.65 -21.08
C GLU A 233 -18.00 -22.14 -20.93
N ILE A 234 -17.81 -23.44 -20.72
CA ILE A 234 -16.47 -24.07 -20.65
C ILE A 234 -15.71 -23.89 -21.96
N ASN A 235 -16.35 -24.07 -23.11
CA ASN A 235 -15.71 -23.83 -24.41
C ASN A 235 -15.31 -22.37 -24.60
N ARG A 236 -16.15 -21.42 -24.18
CA ARG A 236 -15.81 -19.99 -24.19
C ARG A 236 -14.58 -19.70 -23.33
N LEU A 237 -14.54 -20.25 -22.11
CA LEU A 237 -13.42 -20.08 -21.18
C LEU A 237 -12.13 -20.77 -21.68
N ASN A 238 -12.23 -21.93 -22.34
CA ASN A 238 -11.10 -22.54 -23.04
C ASN A 238 -10.53 -21.62 -24.12
N GLY A 239 -11.40 -20.98 -24.92
CA GLY A 239 -10.97 -19.99 -25.90
C GLY A 239 -10.26 -18.78 -25.27
N ILE A 240 -10.70 -18.35 -24.08
CA ILE A 240 -10.00 -17.30 -23.31
C ILE A 240 -8.62 -17.77 -22.85
N SER A 241 -8.50 -19.01 -22.35
CA SER A 241 -7.23 -19.61 -21.94
C SER A 241 -6.23 -19.67 -23.10
N GLU A 242 -6.68 -20.07 -24.30
CA GLU A 242 -5.85 -20.06 -25.50
C GLU A 242 -5.41 -18.65 -25.90
N ALA A 243 -6.33 -17.67 -25.85
CA ALA A 243 -6.03 -16.27 -26.14
C ALA A 243 -5.01 -15.67 -25.15
N LEU A 244 -5.14 -15.98 -23.85
CA LEU A 244 -4.19 -15.58 -22.81
C LEU A 244 -2.77 -16.07 -23.11
N GLY A 245 -2.62 -17.28 -23.65
CA GLY A 245 -1.32 -17.80 -24.09
C GLY A 245 -0.62 -16.88 -25.10
N ALA A 246 -1.36 -16.36 -26.09
CA ALA A 246 -0.84 -15.42 -27.06
C ALA A 246 -0.54 -14.04 -26.45
N LEU A 247 -1.41 -13.55 -25.56
CA LEU A 247 -1.25 -12.27 -24.87
C LEU A 247 -0.02 -12.27 -23.94
N TYR A 248 0.28 -13.37 -23.25
CA TYR A 248 1.50 -13.48 -22.44
C TYR A 248 2.77 -13.35 -23.28
N GLY A 249 2.79 -13.96 -24.48
CA GLY A 249 3.92 -13.80 -25.40
C GLY A 249 4.11 -12.35 -25.87
N GLN A 250 3.00 -11.66 -26.18
CA GLN A 250 3.04 -10.23 -26.51
C GLN A 250 3.52 -9.39 -25.32
N ARG A 251 3.07 -9.72 -24.10
CA ARG A 251 3.43 -9.02 -22.86
C ARG A 251 4.92 -9.16 -22.58
N GLU A 252 5.47 -10.36 -22.72
CA GLU A 252 6.89 -10.61 -22.53
C GLU A 252 7.75 -9.85 -23.55
N ALA A 253 7.34 -9.83 -24.81
CA ALA A 253 8.01 -9.05 -25.85
C ALA A 253 8.00 -7.54 -25.56
N LEU A 254 6.82 -6.99 -25.21
CA LEU A 254 6.67 -5.58 -24.85
C LEU A 254 7.46 -5.22 -23.58
N TYR A 255 7.43 -6.07 -22.57
CA TYR A 255 8.21 -5.89 -21.35
C TYR A 255 9.72 -5.86 -21.65
N GLY A 256 10.19 -6.77 -22.51
CA GLY A 256 11.58 -6.78 -22.98
C GLY A 256 11.97 -5.46 -23.65
N GLU A 257 11.07 -4.90 -24.47
CA GLU A 257 11.31 -3.65 -25.18
C GLU A 257 11.28 -2.42 -24.25
N VAL A 258 10.32 -2.35 -23.33
CA VAL A 258 10.27 -1.32 -22.27
C VAL A 258 11.55 -1.36 -21.43
N LYS A 259 12.05 -2.55 -21.09
CA LYS A 259 13.30 -2.73 -20.34
C LYS A 259 14.51 -2.25 -21.13
N ARG A 260 14.58 -2.55 -22.44
CA ARG A 260 15.64 -2.08 -23.35
C ARG A 260 15.65 -0.55 -23.44
N LEU A 261 14.49 0.05 -23.72
CA LEU A 261 14.31 1.48 -23.87
C LEU A 261 14.56 2.24 -22.55
N SER A 262 14.11 1.72 -21.40
CA SER A 262 14.39 2.35 -20.09
C SER A 262 15.89 2.32 -19.73
N LYS A 263 16.63 1.31 -20.21
CA LYS A 263 18.09 1.29 -20.05
C LYS A 263 18.74 2.38 -20.91
N LEU A 264 18.30 2.55 -22.15
CA LEU A 264 18.79 3.62 -23.03
C LEU A 264 18.48 5.01 -22.44
N GLU A 265 17.28 5.23 -21.91
CA GLU A 265 16.90 6.46 -21.21
C GLU A 265 17.88 6.79 -20.07
N LYS A 266 18.21 5.79 -19.26
CA LYS A 266 19.13 5.94 -18.14
C LYS A 266 20.55 6.27 -18.61
N ASP A 267 21.07 5.50 -19.57
CA ASP A 267 22.41 5.67 -20.12
C ASP A 267 22.56 7.06 -20.78
N GLU A 268 21.53 7.55 -21.48
CA GLU A 268 21.49 8.91 -22.02
C GLU A 268 21.40 9.99 -20.95
N GLY A 269 20.57 9.80 -19.91
CA GLY A 269 20.47 10.72 -18.78
C GLY A 269 21.81 10.89 -18.06
N GLU A 270 22.51 9.78 -17.79
CA GLU A 270 23.85 9.78 -17.20
C GLU A 270 24.87 10.50 -18.11
N ARG A 271 24.81 10.24 -19.43
CA ARG A 271 25.68 10.89 -20.41
C ARG A 271 25.44 12.40 -20.50
N LYS A 272 24.18 12.86 -20.45
CA LYS A 272 23.84 14.29 -20.45
C LYS A 272 24.39 15.01 -19.22
N ILE A 273 24.23 14.41 -18.03
CA ILE A 273 24.79 14.93 -16.78
C ILE A 273 26.32 15.01 -16.87
N LEU A 274 26.95 13.97 -17.42
CA LEU A 274 28.41 13.94 -17.59
C LEU A 274 28.90 15.03 -18.56
N LEU A 275 28.18 15.27 -19.67
CA LEU A 275 28.51 16.35 -20.59
C LEU A 275 28.35 17.73 -19.96
N GLN A 276 27.30 17.97 -19.15
CA GLN A 276 27.15 19.22 -18.40
C GLN A 276 28.29 19.46 -17.39
N LYS A 277 28.78 18.39 -16.75
CA LYS A 277 29.97 18.47 -15.88
C LYS A 277 31.22 18.85 -16.69
N TRP A 278 31.39 18.28 -17.87
CA TRP A 278 32.48 18.65 -18.79
C TRP A 278 32.37 20.10 -19.28
N GLU A 279 31.17 20.58 -19.62
CA GLU A 279 30.93 21.99 -19.95
C GLU A 279 31.34 22.91 -18.80
N THR A 280 30.96 22.57 -17.56
CA THR A 280 31.35 23.36 -16.38
C THR A 280 32.87 23.37 -16.20
N TYR A 281 33.54 22.23 -16.36
CA TYR A 281 35.00 22.15 -16.34
C TYR A 281 35.66 23.00 -17.44
N ASP A 282 35.14 22.91 -18.67
CA ASP A 282 35.61 23.68 -19.82
C ASP A 282 35.46 25.18 -19.56
N THR A 283 34.36 25.65 -18.94
CA THR A 283 34.21 27.07 -18.58
C THR A 283 35.27 27.59 -17.60
N TYR A 284 35.70 26.77 -16.62
CA TYR A 284 36.79 27.14 -15.73
C TYR A 284 38.11 27.25 -16.49
N ARG A 285 38.40 26.28 -17.38
CA ARG A 285 39.62 26.27 -18.20
C ARG A 285 39.66 27.40 -19.22
N ASP A 286 38.57 27.67 -19.92
CA ASP A 286 38.46 28.75 -20.90
C ASP A 286 38.58 30.12 -20.22
N THR A 287 37.98 30.27 -19.03
CA THR A 287 38.11 31.51 -18.25
C THR A 287 39.53 31.67 -17.71
N GLN A 288 40.15 30.60 -17.21
CA GLN A 288 41.57 30.59 -16.84
C GLN A 288 42.44 31.00 -18.02
N ALA A 289 42.22 30.45 -19.22
CA ALA A 289 42.99 30.77 -20.42
C ALA A 289 42.83 32.24 -20.83
N ARG A 290 41.61 32.78 -20.82
CA ARG A 290 41.33 34.21 -21.11
C ARG A 290 42.00 35.14 -20.09
N GLU A 291 41.90 34.85 -18.80
CA GLU A 291 42.57 35.62 -17.74
C GLU A 291 44.09 35.51 -17.82
N THR A 292 44.63 34.34 -18.18
CA THR A 292 46.08 34.14 -18.42
C THR A 292 46.55 34.97 -19.60
N GLU A 293 45.79 35.03 -20.70
CA GLU A 293 46.13 35.87 -21.84
C GLU A 293 46.09 37.36 -21.48
N ARG A 294 45.07 37.80 -20.73
CA ARG A 294 45.00 39.18 -20.21
C ARG A 294 46.18 39.52 -19.30
N MET A 295 46.57 38.59 -18.43
CA MET A 295 47.76 38.69 -17.57
C MET A 295 49.04 38.85 -18.40
N ASN A 296 49.20 38.03 -19.44
CA ASN A 296 50.35 38.10 -20.34
C ASN A 296 50.41 39.42 -21.12
N GLN A 297 49.26 39.97 -21.54
CA GLN A 297 49.19 41.28 -22.19
C GLN A 297 49.66 42.41 -21.26
N ILE A 298 49.27 42.38 -19.98
CA ILE A 298 49.74 43.35 -18.99
C ILE A 298 51.25 43.16 -18.75
N ALA A 299 51.73 41.93 -18.59
CA ALA A 299 53.16 41.63 -18.40
C ALA A 299 54.03 42.14 -19.56
N ARG A 300 53.56 42.03 -20.81
CA ARG A 300 54.29 42.51 -22.00
C ARG A 300 54.52 44.04 -22.01
N LYS A 301 53.67 44.82 -21.34
CA LYS A 301 53.83 46.28 -21.26
C LYS A 301 55.02 46.70 -20.40
N TYR A 302 55.49 45.83 -19.50
CA TYR A 302 56.50 46.15 -18.48
C TYR A 302 57.67 45.17 -18.54
N PRO A 303 58.72 45.46 -19.34
CA PRO A 303 59.89 44.59 -19.48
C PRO A 303 60.62 44.29 -18.16
N GLY A 304 60.62 45.24 -17.21
CA GLY A 304 61.14 45.05 -15.85
C GLY A 304 60.28 44.18 -14.94
N GLY A 305 59.05 43.86 -15.37
CA GLY A 305 58.03 43.17 -14.57
C GLY A 305 57.49 44.00 -13.41
N PHE A 306 56.64 43.39 -12.59
CA PHE A 306 56.07 43.97 -11.37
C PHE A 306 56.86 43.54 -10.13
N ARG A 307 58.16 43.88 -10.10
CA ARG A 307 59.07 43.43 -9.03
C ARG A 307 59.12 44.36 -7.82
N HIS A 308 58.58 45.56 -7.95
CA HIS A 308 58.65 46.59 -6.92
C HIS A 308 57.43 46.56 -5.99
N THR A 309 57.69 46.72 -4.70
CA THR A 309 56.63 46.85 -3.69
C THR A 309 56.01 48.25 -3.71
N GLU A 310 54.83 48.41 -3.11
CA GLU A 310 54.20 49.73 -2.97
C GLU A 310 55.10 50.71 -2.19
N GLU A 311 55.86 50.19 -1.22
CA GLU A 311 56.84 50.95 -0.43
C GLU A 311 58.00 51.44 -1.33
N GLU A 312 58.55 50.58 -2.18
CA GLU A 312 59.61 50.97 -3.13
C GLU A 312 59.10 51.98 -4.16
N LEU A 313 57.87 51.82 -4.67
CA LEU A 313 57.26 52.78 -5.59
C LEU A 313 57.00 54.15 -4.93
N SER A 314 56.58 54.15 -3.66
CA SER A 314 56.43 55.37 -2.84
C SER A 314 57.78 56.03 -2.55
N GLU A 315 58.83 55.26 -2.32
CA GLU A 315 60.18 55.79 -2.12
C GLU A 315 60.70 56.50 -3.37
N ILE A 316 60.50 55.92 -4.57
CA ILE A 316 60.86 56.57 -5.84
C ILE A 316 60.03 57.84 -6.08
N GLU A 317 58.74 57.84 -5.73
CA GLU A 317 57.89 59.03 -5.83
C GLU A 317 58.38 60.16 -4.89
N ASN A 318 58.73 59.82 -3.64
CA ASN A 318 59.32 60.75 -2.69
C ASN A 318 60.67 61.28 -3.20
N GLN A 319 61.50 60.44 -3.80
CA GLN A 319 62.75 60.86 -4.43
C GLN A 319 62.52 61.84 -5.59
N ILE A 320 61.48 61.64 -6.41
CA ILE A 320 61.12 62.59 -7.48
C ILE A 320 60.67 63.94 -6.88
N ALA A 321 59.90 63.91 -5.78
CA ALA A 321 59.48 65.12 -5.08
C ALA A 321 60.67 65.84 -4.43
N ASP A 322 61.56 65.12 -3.75
CA ASP A 322 62.80 65.62 -3.15
C ASP A 322 63.70 66.30 -4.19
N ALA A 323 63.84 65.70 -5.38
CA ALA A 323 64.60 66.28 -6.48
C ALA A 323 64.03 67.65 -6.91
N ARG A 324 62.70 67.77 -7.04
CA ARG A 324 62.05 69.05 -7.39
C ARG A 324 62.28 70.13 -6.33
N VAL A 325 62.22 69.77 -5.05
CA VAL A 325 62.48 70.71 -3.93
C VAL A 325 63.95 71.16 -3.93
N LEU A 326 64.89 70.23 -4.14
CA LEU A 326 66.32 70.55 -4.23
C LEU A 326 66.64 71.44 -5.43
N GLU A 327 66.04 71.18 -6.59
CA GLU A 327 66.19 72.03 -7.79
C GLU A 327 65.75 73.48 -7.52
N MET A 328 64.62 73.68 -6.83
CA MET A 328 64.15 75.01 -6.44
C MET A 328 65.13 75.71 -5.48
N ARG A 329 65.59 75.01 -4.44
CA ARG A 329 66.49 75.57 -3.43
C ARG A 329 67.85 75.94 -4.00
N ILE A 330 68.40 75.12 -4.91
CA ILE A 330 69.64 75.43 -5.65
C ILE A 330 69.46 76.69 -6.50
N ARG A 331 68.30 76.87 -7.16
CA ARG A 331 68.02 78.08 -7.93
C ARG A 331 68.02 79.32 -7.04
N GLU A 332 67.32 79.29 -5.92
CA GLU A 332 67.27 80.41 -4.95
C GLU A 332 68.65 80.77 -4.41
N LEU A 333 69.48 79.78 -4.06
CA LEU A 333 70.83 80.00 -3.55
C LEU A 333 71.80 80.59 -4.58
N ARG A 334 71.58 80.37 -5.89
CA ARG A 334 72.41 80.93 -6.97
C ARG A 334 72.10 82.39 -7.29
N GLU A 335 70.85 82.83 -7.07
CA GLU A 335 70.37 84.15 -7.49
C GLU A 335 70.55 85.26 -6.42
N LYS A 336 71.06 84.94 -5.22
CA LYS A 336 71.23 85.92 -4.13
C LYS A 336 72.49 86.79 -4.33
N GLU A 337 72.30 88.00 -4.85
CA GLU A 337 73.37 88.99 -5.10
C GLU A 337 73.77 89.83 -3.86
N PRO A 338 75.03 90.30 -3.74
CA PRO A 338 75.45 91.17 -2.65
C PRO A 338 74.85 92.58 -2.77
N SER A 339 74.37 93.13 -1.65
CA SER A 339 73.76 94.47 -1.59
C SER A 339 74.76 95.59 -1.90
N MET A 340 74.28 96.79 -2.29
CA MET A 340 75.14 97.96 -2.58
C MET A 340 76.11 98.28 -1.43
N ARG A 341 75.68 98.18 -0.17
CA ARG A 341 76.55 98.39 1.00
C ARG A 341 77.66 97.34 1.10
N GLN A 342 77.35 96.09 0.80
CA GLN A 342 78.35 95.02 0.79
C GLN A 342 79.35 95.20 -0.37
N GLN A 343 78.91 95.70 -1.52
CA GLN A 343 79.79 96.03 -2.65
C GLN A 343 80.74 97.19 -2.31
N GLU A 344 80.26 98.21 -1.61
CA GLU A 344 81.08 99.33 -1.10
C GLU A 344 82.16 98.83 -0.14
N LEU A 345 81.80 97.96 0.81
CA LEU A 345 82.73 97.37 1.77
C LEU A 345 83.76 96.44 1.09
N ILE A 346 83.33 95.66 0.09
CA ILE A 346 84.27 94.89 -0.75
C ILE A 346 85.26 95.85 -1.42
N HIS A 347 84.82 96.99 -1.95
CA HIS A 347 85.73 97.93 -2.62
C HIS A 347 86.81 98.47 -1.66
N LYS A 348 86.42 98.88 -0.45
CA LYS A 348 87.32 99.46 0.56
C LYS A 348 88.33 98.47 1.16
N PHE A 349 87.98 97.19 1.31
CA PHE A 349 88.83 96.23 2.04
C PHE A 349 89.46 95.12 1.19
N ARG A 350 88.96 94.85 -0.03
CA ARG A 350 89.38 93.70 -0.86
C ARG A 350 90.87 93.65 -1.18
N ASN A 351 91.52 94.82 -1.27
CA ASN A 351 92.92 94.93 -1.70
C ASN A 351 93.91 95.10 -0.55
N HIS A 352 93.43 95.21 0.70
CA HIS A 352 94.28 95.40 1.88
C HIS A 352 94.40 94.09 2.66
N GLY A 353 95.55 93.41 2.49
CA GLY A 353 95.86 92.13 3.14
C GLY A 353 95.73 92.20 4.67
N SER A 354 95.16 91.13 5.26
CA SER A 354 94.75 90.99 6.67
C SER A 354 94.54 92.33 7.39
N SER A 355 93.49 93.05 7.01
CA SER A 355 93.20 94.40 7.53
C SER A 355 92.99 94.44 9.05
N GLY A 356 92.87 93.27 9.71
CA GLY A 356 92.94 93.10 11.17
C GLY A 356 94.31 93.45 11.78
N GLN A 357 95.44 93.09 11.16
CA GLN A 357 96.77 93.50 11.66
C GLN A 357 96.98 95.01 11.48
N GLU A 358 96.44 95.58 10.39
CA GLU A 358 96.57 97.01 10.11
C GLU A 358 95.67 97.85 11.02
N ARG A 359 94.47 97.35 11.38
CA ARG A 359 93.61 97.93 12.42
C ARG A 359 94.34 98.03 13.76
N GLU A 360 95.06 97.00 14.15
CA GLU A 360 95.77 96.95 15.44
C GLU A 360 96.99 97.89 15.48
N ARG A 361 97.71 98.02 14.36
CA ARG A 361 98.81 98.99 14.20
C ARG A 361 98.31 100.43 14.24
N LEU A 362 97.23 100.75 13.52
CA LEU A 362 96.58 102.06 13.55
C LEU A 362 96.12 102.42 14.97
N ALA A 363 95.58 101.45 15.72
CA ALA A 363 95.20 101.64 17.12
C ALA A 363 96.39 102.07 18.00
N GLU A 364 97.58 101.53 17.74
CA GLU A 364 98.77 101.80 18.53
C GLU A 364 99.38 103.18 18.25
N CYS A 365 99.48 103.58 16.98
CA CYS A 365 99.91 104.93 16.60
C CYS A 365 99.00 106.00 17.21
N VAL A 366 97.67 105.81 17.15
CA VAL A 366 96.69 106.73 17.73
C VAL A 366 96.88 106.93 19.24
N ARG A 367 97.19 105.86 20.00
CA ARG A 367 97.47 105.94 21.45
C ARG A 367 98.73 106.74 21.76
N GLN A 368 99.79 106.58 20.96
CA GLN A 368 101.05 107.31 21.16
C GLN A 368 100.89 108.81 20.87
N TYR A 369 100.14 109.16 19.83
CA TYR A 369 99.82 110.55 19.49
C TYR A 369 99.13 111.27 20.67
N GLN A 370 98.12 110.65 21.28
CA GLN A 370 97.38 111.24 22.40
C GLN A 370 98.27 111.51 23.64
N ARG A 371 99.17 110.59 23.99
CA ARG A 371 100.09 110.78 25.14
C ARG A 371 101.05 111.96 24.95
N LYS A 372 101.57 112.13 23.75
CA LYS A 372 102.56 113.18 23.46
C LYS A 372 101.98 114.59 23.51
N THR A 373 100.72 114.76 23.11
CA THR A 373 100.01 116.02 23.26
C THR A 373 99.76 116.41 24.73
N GLU A 374 99.56 115.43 25.62
CA GLU A 374 99.39 115.69 27.07
C GLU A 374 100.71 116.11 27.74
N GLU A 375 101.86 115.54 27.33
CA GLU A 375 103.19 115.91 27.86
C GLU A 375 103.56 117.38 27.56
N GLN A 376 103.15 117.92 26.40
CA GLN A 376 103.38 119.32 26.03
C GLN A 376 102.69 120.31 26.97
N GLU A 377 101.41 120.07 27.30
CA GLU A 377 100.63 121.00 28.12
C GLU A 377 101.16 121.09 29.57
N ALA A 378 101.68 119.98 30.11
CA ALA A 378 102.23 119.94 31.47
C ALA A 378 103.54 120.74 31.64
N GLN A 379 104.36 120.85 30.60
CA GLN A 379 105.66 121.53 30.67
C GLN A 379 105.52 123.07 30.65
N ALA A 380 104.58 123.61 29.87
CA ALA A 380 104.29 125.04 29.82
C ALA A 380 103.85 125.60 31.20
N ALA A 381 103.12 124.82 31.99
CA ALA A 381 102.65 125.23 33.31
C ALA A 381 103.76 125.36 34.38
N ARG A 382 104.86 124.58 34.27
CA ARG A 382 105.96 124.60 35.26
C ARG A 382 106.84 125.84 35.17
N ILE A 383 106.97 126.44 33.98
CA ILE A 383 107.85 127.59 33.73
C ILE A 383 107.31 128.88 34.41
N ALA A 384 105.99 129.05 34.48
CA ALA A 384 105.36 130.24 35.06
C ALA A 384 105.54 130.38 36.59
N ARG A 385 105.69 129.29 37.34
CA ARG A 385 105.80 129.32 38.82
C ARG A 385 107.18 129.74 39.34
N ASN A 386 108.26 129.36 38.67
CA ASN A 386 109.62 129.49 39.20
C ASN A 386 110.21 130.92 39.16
N ALA A 387 109.56 131.87 38.47
CA ALA A 387 110.06 133.25 38.34
C ALA A 387 109.81 134.15 39.58
N SER A 388 108.93 133.74 40.50
CA SER A 388 108.43 134.58 41.61
C SER A 388 109.31 134.55 42.88
N GLU A 389 110.00 133.43 43.19
CA GLU A 389 110.52 133.18 44.55
C GLU A 389 112.00 133.54 44.81
N ARG A 390 112.81 133.89 43.80
CA ARG A 390 114.30 133.93 43.95
C ARG A 390 114.96 135.29 44.25
N ASN A 391 114.21 136.37 44.48
CA ASN A 391 114.78 137.71 44.73
C ASN A 391 115.29 137.98 46.16
N ALA A 392 115.17 137.05 47.12
CA ALA A 392 115.39 137.35 48.55
C ALA A 392 116.77 137.00 49.14
N SER A 393 117.56 136.09 48.56
CA SER A 393 118.61 135.39 49.33
C SER A 393 120.08 135.70 48.95
N GLY A 394 120.35 136.37 47.82
CA GLY A 394 121.72 136.63 47.34
C GLY A 394 122.36 137.93 47.84
N ALA A 395 121.56 138.88 48.33
CA ALA A 395 122.03 140.24 48.64
C ALA A 395 122.82 140.36 49.96
N PHE A 396 122.67 139.41 50.88
CA PHE A 396 123.28 139.48 52.21
C PHE A 396 124.78 139.18 52.18
N LEU A 397 125.19 138.11 51.49
CA LEU A 397 126.59 137.70 51.39
C LEU A 397 127.45 138.73 50.64
N VAL A 398 126.91 139.34 49.58
CA VAL A 398 127.60 140.39 48.82
C VAL A 398 127.84 141.64 49.68
N LYS A 399 126.86 142.05 50.50
CA LYS A 399 127.00 143.19 51.43
C LYS A 399 128.00 142.90 52.55
N LEU A 400 128.03 141.67 53.06
CA LEU A 400 128.93 141.26 54.13
C LEU A 400 130.41 141.41 53.73
N PHE A 401 130.79 140.95 52.54
CA PHE A 401 132.16 141.09 52.03
C PHE A 401 132.55 142.56 51.77
N LEU A 402 131.64 143.38 51.25
CA LEU A 402 131.90 144.81 51.04
C LEU A 402 132.13 145.57 52.36
N VAL A 403 131.38 145.23 53.42
CA VAL A 403 131.50 145.90 54.73
C VAL A 403 132.78 145.50 55.46
N ILE A 404 133.14 144.21 55.47
CA ILE A 404 134.34 143.70 56.14
C ILE A 404 135.61 144.28 55.50
N GLY A 405 135.66 144.33 54.17
CA GLY A 405 136.79 144.91 53.45
C GLY A 405 137.02 146.39 53.78
N LEU A 406 135.94 147.17 53.84
CA LEU A 406 136.03 148.60 54.14
C LEU A 406 136.49 148.88 55.58
N PHE A 407 136.02 148.08 56.54
CA PHE A 407 136.39 148.23 57.97
C PHE A 407 137.89 147.96 58.20
N LEU A 408 138.42 146.91 57.58
CA LEU A 408 139.84 146.56 57.66
C LEU A 408 140.72 147.61 56.99
N ALA A 409 140.25 148.22 55.89
CA ALA A 409 140.96 149.29 55.19
C ALA A 409 141.07 150.57 56.03
N VAL A 410 140.01 150.97 56.71
CA VAL A 410 140.00 152.20 57.53
C VAL A 410 140.76 152.02 58.85
N GLY A 411 140.65 150.84 59.48
CA GLY A 411 141.33 150.55 60.75
C GLY A 411 142.87 150.56 60.64
N GLY A 412 143.42 150.17 59.49
CA GLY A 412 144.87 150.17 59.26
C GLY A 412 145.50 151.56 59.23
N CYS A 413 144.73 152.60 58.90
CA CYS A 413 145.22 153.98 58.82
C CYS A 413 145.35 154.68 60.20
N LEU A 414 144.78 154.12 61.27
CA LEU A 414 144.75 154.73 62.61
C LEU A 414 145.84 154.20 63.57
N PHE A 415 146.72 153.31 63.11
CA PHE A 415 147.80 152.73 63.91
C PHE A 415 149.10 153.57 63.87
N LEU A 416 149.84 153.60 64.99
CA LEU A 416 151.03 154.45 65.20
C LEU A 416 152.37 153.87 64.69
N ASP A 417 152.40 152.64 64.14
CA ASP A 417 153.58 152.01 63.50
C ASP A 417 153.33 151.73 62.00
N ALA A 418 154.29 152.06 61.11
CA ALA A 418 154.08 152.07 59.64
C ALA A 418 153.97 150.67 58.96
N LEU A 419 154.53 149.61 59.54
CA LEU A 419 154.59 148.29 58.89
C LEU A 419 153.30 147.46 59.08
N SER A 420 152.68 147.57 60.25
CA SER A 420 151.48 146.84 60.62
C SER A 420 150.20 147.48 60.05
N GLY A 421 150.15 148.81 59.93
CA GLY A 421 149.02 149.52 59.32
C GLY A 421 148.81 149.19 57.83
N GLY A 422 149.89 149.08 57.05
CA GLY A 422 149.80 148.83 55.60
C GLY A 422 149.25 147.45 55.20
N ILE A 423 149.55 146.41 55.98
CA ILE A 423 149.07 145.04 55.72
C ILE A 423 147.56 144.96 55.90
N LEU A 424 147.01 145.65 56.91
CA LEU A 424 145.58 145.66 57.19
C LEU A 424 144.77 146.33 56.06
N VAL A 425 145.33 147.41 55.50
CA VAL A 425 144.74 148.12 54.35
C VAL A 425 144.67 147.21 53.12
N GLY A 426 145.75 146.47 52.84
CA GLY A 426 145.81 145.56 51.70
C GLY A 426 144.76 144.43 51.77
N ILE A 427 144.56 143.85 52.95
CA ILE A 427 143.53 142.80 53.16
C ILE A 427 142.13 143.38 52.97
N GLY A 428 141.88 144.60 53.47
CA GLY A 428 140.60 145.27 53.33
C GLY A 428 140.18 145.47 51.87
N ILE A 429 141.09 145.95 51.02
CA ILE A 429 140.82 146.17 49.59
C ILE A 429 140.52 144.84 48.86
N PHE A 430 141.26 143.78 49.19
CA PHE A 430 141.09 142.48 48.56
C PHE A 430 139.70 141.86 48.83
N ILE A 431 139.23 141.95 50.07
CA ILE A 431 137.90 141.44 50.46
C ILE A 431 136.77 142.22 49.76
N PHE A 432 136.95 143.52 49.55
CA PHE A 432 135.98 144.37 48.84
C PHE A 432 135.83 143.98 47.36
N ALA A 433 136.93 143.66 46.68
CA ALA A 433 136.91 143.26 45.27
C ALA A 433 136.17 141.94 45.02
N ILE A 434 136.27 140.98 45.94
CA ILE A 434 135.53 139.69 45.89
C ILE A 434 134.01 139.93 45.94
N GLY A 435 133.57 140.91 46.74
CA GLY A 435 132.16 141.29 46.83
C GLY A 435 131.56 141.73 45.48
N ILE A 436 132.29 142.53 44.70
CA ILE A 436 131.82 143.01 43.39
C ILE A 436 131.76 141.87 42.36
N PHE A 437 132.74 140.96 42.36
CA PHE A 437 132.78 139.85 41.41
C PHE A 437 131.60 138.86 41.58
N LEU A 438 131.21 138.56 42.83
CA LEU A 438 130.07 137.69 43.11
C LEU A 438 128.74 138.26 42.60
N TYR A 439 128.56 139.58 42.66
CA TYR A 439 127.34 140.25 42.20
C TYR A 439 127.09 140.07 40.69
N LEU A 440 128.15 140.18 39.87
CA LEU A 440 128.03 140.07 38.41
C LEU A 440 127.77 138.63 37.94
N ARG A 441 128.33 137.61 38.59
CA ARG A 441 128.21 136.21 38.15
C ARG A 441 126.77 135.67 38.27
N ILE A 442 126.03 136.08 39.30
CA ILE A 442 124.67 135.58 39.56
C ILE A 442 123.68 136.02 38.46
N ARG A 443 123.87 137.20 37.86
CA ARG A 443 122.91 137.77 36.91
C ARG A 443 122.96 137.13 35.51
N LEU A 444 124.08 136.51 35.11
CA LEU A 444 124.26 135.95 33.76
C LEU A 444 123.86 134.47 33.63
N ALA A 445 123.86 133.69 34.71
CA ALA A 445 123.64 132.24 34.63
C ALA A 445 122.16 131.83 34.42
N SER A 446 121.20 132.75 34.59
CA SER A 446 119.76 132.41 34.62
C SER A 446 119.03 132.45 33.26
N SER A 447 119.62 132.98 32.18
CA SER A 447 118.87 133.25 30.93
C SER A 447 119.00 132.21 29.80
N LEU A 448 119.92 131.23 29.87
CA LEU A 448 120.26 130.38 28.70
C LEU A 448 119.73 128.93 28.73
N GLY A 449 119.35 128.37 29.88
CA GLY A 449 118.97 126.95 29.99
C GLY A 449 117.54 126.57 29.55
N MET A 450 116.60 127.50 29.58
CA MET A 450 115.15 127.18 29.58
C MET A 450 114.46 127.13 28.21
N ARG A 451 115.15 127.43 27.08
CA ARG A 451 114.52 127.58 25.75
C ARG A 451 114.66 126.37 24.80
N LYS A 452 115.32 125.29 25.22
CA LYS A 452 115.72 124.17 24.34
C LYS A 452 114.82 122.93 24.39
N GLU A 453 114.13 122.67 25.51
CA GLU A 453 113.28 121.47 25.68
C GLU A 453 111.89 121.60 25.04
N GLU A 454 111.27 122.78 25.08
CA GLU A 454 109.91 123.02 24.55
C GLU A 454 109.79 122.75 23.04
N LEU A 455 110.85 123.03 22.28
CA LEU A 455 110.88 122.84 20.83
C LEU A 455 110.96 121.35 20.41
N ARG A 456 111.40 120.45 21.30
CA ARG A 456 111.59 119.02 20.96
C ARG A 456 110.27 118.26 20.96
N LEU A 457 109.43 118.48 21.97
CA LEU A 457 108.15 117.78 22.15
C LEU A 457 107.13 118.12 21.05
N GLN A 458 107.17 119.36 20.53
CA GLN A 458 106.28 119.79 19.46
C GLN A 458 106.51 119.04 18.14
N LYS A 459 107.77 118.69 17.84
CA LYS A 459 108.13 117.97 16.62
C LYS A 459 107.69 116.50 16.65
N GLU A 460 107.85 115.82 17.80
CA GLU A 460 107.49 114.40 17.95
C GLU A 460 105.98 114.15 17.79
N ALA A 461 105.11 115.05 18.25
CA ALA A 461 103.66 114.92 18.11
C ALA A 461 103.18 115.10 16.65
N GLU A 462 103.88 115.92 15.87
CA GLU A 462 103.51 116.22 14.48
C GLU A 462 103.89 115.06 13.52
N ASP A 463 105.01 114.39 13.77
CA ASP A 463 105.42 113.18 13.04
C ASP A 463 104.38 112.05 13.18
N LEU A 464 103.92 111.77 14.40
CA LEU A 464 102.87 110.77 14.68
C LEU A 464 101.54 111.10 14.00
N ARG A 465 101.18 112.38 13.93
CA ARG A 465 99.95 112.83 13.25
C ARG A 465 99.98 112.54 11.76
N SER A 466 101.15 112.69 11.13
CA SER A 466 101.34 112.43 9.71
C SER A 466 101.22 110.94 9.39
N GLU A 467 101.81 110.07 10.22
CA GLU A 467 101.76 108.61 10.01
C GLU A 467 100.33 108.06 10.08
N ILE A 468 99.53 108.49 11.06
CA ILE A 468 98.14 108.03 11.20
C ILE A 468 97.31 108.46 9.98
N ARG A 469 97.51 109.69 9.51
CA ARG A 469 96.79 110.22 8.34
C ARG A 469 97.12 109.45 7.07
N GLU A 470 98.39 109.15 6.83
CA GLU A 470 98.83 108.42 5.64
C GLU A 470 98.23 107.01 5.58
N ARG A 471 98.19 106.29 6.70
CA ARG A 471 97.62 104.95 6.77
C ARG A 471 96.11 104.91 6.61
N LEU A 472 95.38 105.86 7.21
CA LEU A 472 93.92 105.95 7.06
C LEU A 472 93.51 106.37 5.64
N ALA A 473 94.31 107.20 4.98
CA ALA A 473 94.09 107.58 3.58
C ALA A 473 94.14 106.38 2.62
N ALA A 474 94.90 105.32 2.96
CA ALA A 474 94.95 104.10 2.15
C ALA A 474 93.59 103.37 2.09
N TYR A 475 92.72 103.58 3.07
CA TYR A 475 91.36 103.05 3.15
C TYR A 475 90.29 104.13 2.89
N GLU A 476 90.70 105.26 2.29
CA GLU A 476 89.85 106.41 1.95
C GLU A 476 89.29 107.20 3.16
N TYR A 477 89.89 107.05 4.35
CA TYR A 477 89.52 107.84 5.53
C TYR A 477 90.45 109.05 5.69
N CYS A 478 90.04 110.22 5.18
CA CYS A 478 90.75 111.49 5.33
C CYS A 478 89.76 112.66 5.43
N SER A 479 89.32 112.99 6.63
CA SER A 479 88.37 114.09 6.90
C SER A 479 89.04 115.31 7.53
N GLN A 480 88.38 116.46 7.42
CA GLN A 480 88.78 117.69 8.12
C GLN A 480 88.47 117.64 9.63
N MET A 481 87.76 116.61 10.11
CA MET A 481 87.33 116.44 11.51
C MET A 481 88.46 115.92 12.43
N GLY A 482 89.60 115.57 11.85
CA GLY A 482 90.79 115.13 12.58
C GLY A 482 90.98 113.62 12.56
N ILE A 483 92.24 113.19 12.74
CA ILE A 483 92.69 111.80 12.58
C ILE A 483 91.98 110.78 13.50
N LEU A 484 91.43 111.23 14.63
CA LEU A 484 90.70 110.36 15.56
C LEU A 484 89.32 109.95 15.03
N TYR A 485 88.67 110.81 14.24
CA TYR A 485 87.35 110.54 13.65
C TYR A 485 87.46 109.52 12.51
N ASP A 486 88.46 109.71 11.65
CA ASP A 486 88.75 108.84 10.50
C ASP A 486 89.05 107.40 10.94
N TYR A 487 89.79 107.24 12.05
CA TYR A 487 90.06 105.93 12.63
C TYR A 487 88.80 105.22 13.16
N ALA A 488 87.88 105.96 13.80
CA ALA A 488 86.62 105.38 14.29
C ALA A 488 85.72 104.89 13.15
N ALA A 489 85.67 105.62 12.04
CA ALA A 489 84.91 105.24 10.84
C ALA A 489 85.47 103.96 10.19
N PHE A 490 86.79 103.86 10.07
CA PHE A 490 87.49 102.67 9.56
C PHE A 490 87.13 101.40 10.36
N VAL A 491 87.15 101.49 11.69
CA VAL A 491 86.86 100.34 12.56
C VAL A 491 85.46 99.79 12.34
N LYS A 492 84.46 100.67 12.22
CA LYS A 492 83.05 100.26 12.04
C LYS A 492 82.84 99.55 10.69
N ASP A 493 83.34 100.14 9.61
CA ASP A 493 83.17 99.57 8.27
C ASP A 493 83.88 98.20 8.15
N TYR A 494 85.02 98.00 8.84
CA TYR A 494 85.73 96.73 8.84
C TYR A 494 84.94 95.59 9.50
N GLU A 495 84.24 95.87 10.60
CA GLU A 495 83.41 94.87 11.30
C GLU A 495 82.22 94.41 10.44
N GLU A 496 81.61 95.33 9.70
CA GLU A 496 80.54 95.02 8.74
C GLU A 496 81.03 94.12 7.58
N TYR A 497 82.24 94.37 7.07
CA TYR A 497 82.86 93.57 6.00
C TYR A 497 83.12 92.11 6.43
N GLU A 498 83.55 91.89 7.67
CA GLU A 498 83.86 90.55 8.19
C GLU A 498 82.60 89.69 8.37
N ALA A 499 81.48 90.28 8.79
CA ALA A 499 80.20 89.60 8.90
C ALA A 499 79.71 89.08 7.52
N PHE A 500 79.79 89.91 6.49
CA PHE A 500 79.42 89.53 5.12
C PHE A 500 80.27 88.37 4.56
N CYS A 501 81.59 88.37 4.80
CA CYS A 501 82.46 87.29 4.36
C CYS A 501 82.08 85.92 4.98
N ARG A 502 81.54 85.92 6.21
CA ARG A 502 81.04 84.69 6.86
C ARG A 502 79.74 84.20 6.21
N GLU A 503 78.79 85.08 5.94
CA GLU A 503 77.52 84.73 5.30
C GLU A 503 77.73 84.11 3.90
N ARG A 504 78.64 84.69 3.10
CA ARG A 504 78.93 84.20 1.74
C ARG A 504 79.53 82.78 1.72
N LYS A 505 80.43 82.47 2.66
CA LYS A 505 81.02 81.12 2.79
C LYS A 505 79.98 80.07 3.15
N GLU A 506 79.01 80.44 3.98
CA GLU A 506 77.93 79.53 4.39
C GLU A 506 76.97 79.23 3.23
N GLN A 507 76.66 80.23 2.40
CA GLN A 507 75.85 80.06 1.19
C GLN A 507 76.49 79.11 0.18
N GLU A 508 77.80 79.25 -0.10
CA GLU A 508 78.53 78.34 -1.00
C GLU A 508 78.55 76.90 -0.49
N ARG A 509 78.64 76.71 0.83
CA ARG A 509 78.60 75.38 1.46
C ARG A 509 77.27 74.68 1.22
N LEU A 510 76.15 75.39 1.48
CA LEU A 510 74.80 74.84 1.31
C LEU A 510 74.50 74.50 -0.16
N LEU A 511 74.93 75.34 -1.11
CA LEU A 511 74.75 75.09 -2.53
C LEU A 511 75.42 73.78 -2.97
N LEU A 512 76.67 73.55 -2.56
CA LEU A 512 77.42 72.35 -2.93
C LEU A 512 76.81 71.07 -2.31
N GLU A 513 76.26 71.18 -1.11
CA GLU A 513 75.57 70.09 -0.43
C GLU A 513 74.27 69.69 -1.14
N ASP A 514 73.43 70.67 -1.49
CA ASP A 514 72.18 70.44 -2.20
C ASP A 514 72.42 69.91 -3.63
N GLU A 515 73.42 70.41 -4.36
CA GLU A 515 73.81 69.88 -5.68
C GLU A 515 74.27 68.42 -5.62
N ARG A 516 75.07 68.06 -4.61
CA ARG A 516 75.51 66.68 -4.40
C ARG A 516 74.33 65.77 -4.05
N ARG A 517 73.36 66.26 -3.27
CA ARG A 517 72.15 65.50 -2.90
C ARG A 517 71.25 65.29 -4.14
N LEU A 518 71.02 66.34 -4.92
CA LEU A 518 70.24 66.27 -6.16
C LEU A 518 70.83 65.24 -7.14
N GLY A 519 72.15 65.26 -7.35
CA GLY A 519 72.82 64.30 -8.24
C GLY A 519 72.67 62.84 -7.80
N LYS A 520 72.64 62.56 -6.49
CA LYS A 520 72.38 61.20 -5.98
C LYS A 520 70.94 60.75 -6.26
N VAL A 521 69.97 61.60 -5.97
CA VAL A 521 68.53 61.31 -6.14
C VAL A 521 68.17 61.15 -7.62
N MET A 522 68.69 62.02 -8.50
CA MET A 522 68.48 61.89 -9.94
C MET A 522 69.05 60.58 -10.49
N LYS A 523 70.25 60.18 -10.04
CA LYS A 523 70.86 58.92 -10.47
C LYS A 523 70.05 57.69 -10.03
N ALA A 524 69.52 57.69 -8.81
CA ALA A 524 68.69 56.60 -8.30
C ALA A 524 67.36 56.47 -9.09
N THR A 525 66.68 57.60 -9.31
CA THR A 525 65.41 57.62 -10.07
C THR A 525 65.63 57.22 -11.54
N GLU A 526 66.71 57.68 -12.19
CA GLU A 526 67.03 57.27 -13.57
C GLU A 526 67.34 55.77 -13.71
N GLN A 527 68.04 55.18 -12.74
CA GLN A 527 68.29 53.74 -12.73
C GLN A 527 66.99 52.94 -12.67
N PHE A 528 66.04 53.37 -11.84
CA PHE A 528 64.72 52.76 -11.73
C PHE A 528 63.96 52.81 -13.08
N PHE A 529 63.82 53.98 -13.70
CA PHE A 529 63.07 54.12 -14.96
C PHE A 529 63.75 53.45 -16.16
N ARG A 530 65.09 53.31 -16.15
CA ARG A 530 65.83 52.59 -17.20
C ARG A 530 65.45 51.12 -17.26
N ALA A 531 65.15 50.48 -16.12
CA ALA A 531 64.68 49.09 -16.09
C ALA A 531 63.34 48.89 -16.82
N TYR A 532 62.57 49.97 -16.98
CA TYR A 532 61.30 50.02 -17.70
C TYR A 532 61.38 50.63 -19.10
N GLY A 533 62.59 51.00 -19.57
CA GLY A 533 62.80 51.58 -20.90
C GLY A 533 62.30 53.02 -21.05
N LEU A 534 62.09 53.76 -19.95
CA LEU A 534 61.62 55.15 -20.01
C LEU A 534 62.77 56.13 -20.29
N GLY A 535 62.57 57.04 -21.26
CA GLY A 535 63.54 58.08 -21.64
C GLY A 535 63.54 59.31 -20.71
N ALA A 536 64.58 60.14 -20.83
CA ALA A 536 64.86 61.29 -19.94
C ALA A 536 63.82 62.44 -19.97
N GLY A 537 62.83 62.41 -20.88
CA GLY A 537 61.78 63.44 -21.02
C GLY A 537 60.35 62.95 -20.81
N ALA A 538 60.15 61.69 -20.39
CA ALA A 538 58.82 61.14 -20.15
C ALA A 538 58.27 61.55 -18.77
N ASP A 539 56.94 61.62 -18.65
CA ASP A 539 56.27 61.91 -17.39
C ASP A 539 56.41 60.71 -16.43
N LYS A 540 57.44 60.80 -15.58
CA LYS A 540 57.81 59.81 -14.56
C LYS A 540 56.68 59.60 -13.54
N SER A 541 55.91 60.64 -13.21
CA SER A 541 54.80 60.55 -12.25
C SER A 541 53.59 59.81 -12.84
N ALA A 542 53.22 60.13 -14.08
CA ALA A 542 52.16 59.43 -14.79
C ALA A 542 52.51 57.94 -15.02
N PHE A 543 53.77 57.65 -15.35
CA PHE A 543 54.23 56.26 -15.50
C PHE A 543 54.14 55.48 -14.18
N LEU A 544 54.56 56.04 -13.04
CA LEU A 544 54.44 55.39 -11.73
C LEU A 544 52.98 55.10 -11.36
N ALA A 545 52.06 56.03 -11.61
CA ALA A 545 50.63 55.83 -11.38
C ALA A 545 50.06 54.69 -12.23
N GLN A 546 50.43 54.62 -13.52
CA GLN A 546 50.01 53.55 -14.41
C GLN A 546 50.64 52.19 -14.02
N LEU A 547 51.92 52.17 -13.64
CA LEU A 547 52.62 50.98 -13.16
C LEU A 547 51.96 50.43 -11.88
N ARG A 548 51.57 51.29 -10.92
CA ARG A 548 50.81 50.88 -9.73
C ARG A 548 49.47 50.25 -10.09
N SER A 549 48.70 50.89 -10.96
CA SER A 549 47.40 50.40 -11.39
C SER A 549 47.50 49.04 -12.08
N ASP A 550 48.42 48.92 -13.04
CA ASP A 550 48.63 47.67 -13.78
C ASP A 550 49.26 46.57 -12.89
N SER A 551 50.10 46.92 -11.91
CA SER A 551 50.61 45.99 -10.90
C SER A 551 49.50 45.43 -10.03
N ALA A 552 48.60 46.28 -9.54
CA ALA A 552 47.44 45.85 -8.76
C ALA A 552 46.51 44.95 -9.59
N GLN A 553 46.24 45.32 -10.84
CA GLN A 553 45.44 44.50 -11.77
C GLN A 553 46.12 43.16 -12.09
N TYR A 554 47.43 43.15 -12.37
CA TYR A 554 48.21 41.95 -12.63
C TYR A 554 48.16 40.99 -11.43
N ASN A 555 48.40 41.51 -10.22
CA ASN A 555 48.34 40.71 -9.00
C ASN A 555 46.93 40.16 -8.71
N HIS A 556 45.89 40.93 -9.01
CA HIS A 556 44.51 40.45 -8.92
C HIS A 556 44.23 39.32 -9.91
N ILE A 557 44.60 39.49 -11.18
CA ILE A 557 44.42 38.48 -12.22
C ILE A 557 45.25 37.22 -11.90
N LEU A 558 46.49 37.36 -11.43
CA LEU A 558 47.35 36.24 -11.02
C LEU A 558 46.68 35.40 -9.93
N LYS A 559 46.12 36.04 -8.90
CA LYS A 559 45.35 35.36 -7.85
C LYS A 559 44.10 34.67 -8.42
N ASN A 560 43.41 35.31 -9.36
CA ASN A 560 42.22 34.75 -9.99
C ASN A 560 42.54 33.55 -10.90
N VAL A 561 43.63 33.61 -11.69
CA VAL A 561 44.12 32.48 -12.50
C VAL A 561 44.48 31.29 -11.60
N ALA A 562 45.20 31.52 -10.50
CA ALA A 562 45.52 30.47 -9.53
C ALA A 562 44.26 29.89 -8.86
N TYR A 563 43.29 30.74 -8.54
CA TYR A 563 41.99 30.29 -8.04
C TYR A 563 41.24 29.43 -9.06
N LEU A 564 41.15 29.85 -10.33
CA LEU A 564 40.47 29.13 -11.39
C LEU A 564 41.15 27.80 -11.72
N GLU A 565 42.49 27.76 -11.67
CA GLU A 565 43.26 26.52 -11.83
C GLU A 565 42.92 25.52 -10.72
N LYS A 566 42.95 25.99 -9.47
CA LYS A 566 42.58 25.17 -8.32
C LYS A 566 41.12 24.74 -8.38
N ALA A 567 40.21 25.65 -8.73
CA ALA A 567 38.78 25.36 -8.87
C ALA A 567 38.52 24.31 -9.97
N ALA A 568 39.21 24.39 -11.11
CA ALA A 568 39.13 23.38 -12.17
C ALA A 568 39.66 22.02 -11.68
N PHE A 569 40.79 22.00 -10.96
CA PHE A 569 41.36 20.77 -10.39
C PHE A 569 40.43 20.15 -9.33
N ASP A 570 40.00 20.93 -8.34
CA ASP A 570 39.09 20.50 -7.27
C ASP A 570 37.75 20.02 -7.84
N TYR A 571 37.22 20.71 -8.87
CA TYR A 571 35.99 20.29 -9.55
C TYR A 571 36.19 18.94 -10.26
N ARG A 572 37.35 18.72 -10.89
CA ARG A 572 37.67 17.47 -11.58
C ARG A 572 37.76 16.29 -10.62
N GLU A 573 38.49 16.46 -9.52
CA GLU A 573 38.65 15.46 -8.46
C GLU A 573 37.32 15.17 -7.77
N LYS A 574 36.59 16.20 -7.32
CA LYS A 574 35.31 16.05 -6.64
C LYS A 574 34.27 15.29 -7.48
N ASN A 575 34.28 15.51 -8.79
CA ASN A 575 33.33 14.87 -9.70
C ASN A 575 33.89 13.59 -10.37
N ASN A 576 35.14 13.20 -10.06
CA ASN A 576 35.84 12.06 -10.68
C ASN A 576 35.64 12.01 -12.21
N LEU A 577 35.84 13.13 -12.92
CA LEU A 577 35.47 13.20 -14.34
C LEU A 577 36.21 12.11 -15.17
N PRO A 578 35.49 11.11 -15.72
CA PRO A 578 36.05 10.06 -16.56
C PRO A 578 36.38 10.58 -17.97
N LYS A 579 36.88 9.71 -18.87
CA LYS A 579 37.15 10.09 -20.28
C LYS A 579 35.91 10.73 -20.91
N ARG A 580 36.11 11.87 -21.62
CA ARG A 580 35.04 12.63 -22.27
C ARG A 580 34.29 11.73 -23.28
N PRO A 581 32.94 11.71 -23.27
CA PRO A 581 32.16 11.02 -24.28
C PRO A 581 32.47 11.56 -25.69
N GLU A 582 32.67 10.67 -26.66
CA GLU A 582 33.05 11.04 -28.05
C GLU A 582 31.88 11.59 -28.87
N LYS A 583 30.66 11.14 -28.56
CA LYS A 583 29.44 11.57 -29.25
C LYS A 583 28.82 12.80 -28.56
N SER A 584 28.23 13.70 -29.35
CA SER A 584 27.62 14.94 -28.88
C SER A 584 26.18 14.74 -28.37
N VAL A 585 25.58 15.76 -27.73
CA VAL A 585 24.16 15.73 -27.29
C VAL A 585 23.20 15.63 -28.48
N SER A 586 23.61 15.99 -29.70
CA SER A 586 22.75 15.88 -30.89
C SER A 586 22.70 14.48 -31.50
N ASP A 587 23.58 13.56 -31.06
CA ASP A 587 23.65 12.18 -31.54
C ASP A 587 22.88 11.19 -30.62
N MET A 588 21.78 11.67 -30.01
CA MET A 588 20.95 10.87 -29.09
C MET A 588 19.94 10.07 -29.92
N ASP A 589 19.94 8.75 -29.75
CA ASP A 589 19.12 7.81 -30.52
C ASP A 589 17.79 7.47 -29.80
N PHE A 590 17.67 7.77 -28.50
CA PHE A 590 16.47 7.47 -27.72
C PHE A 590 15.35 8.50 -27.93
N ARG A 591 14.14 7.99 -28.12
CA ARG A 591 12.92 8.78 -28.26
C ARG A 591 12.02 8.53 -27.05
N PRO A 592 11.82 9.51 -26.15
CA PRO A 592 10.97 9.36 -24.97
C PRO A 592 9.53 8.96 -25.31
N GLU A 593 9.02 9.45 -26.43
CA GLU A 593 7.69 9.14 -26.95
C GLU A 593 7.51 7.65 -27.23
N GLU A 594 8.54 6.97 -27.75
CA GLU A 594 8.50 5.54 -28.05
C GLU A 594 8.43 4.72 -26.75
N LEU A 595 9.20 5.08 -25.73
CA LEU A 595 9.15 4.39 -24.43
C LEU A 595 7.78 4.55 -23.76
N GLU A 596 7.20 5.75 -23.80
CA GLU A 596 5.88 6.00 -23.21
C GLU A 596 4.77 5.26 -23.96
N GLU A 597 4.84 5.20 -25.29
CA GLU A 597 3.92 4.40 -26.11
C GLU A 597 4.00 2.92 -25.71
N LYS A 598 5.20 2.35 -25.58
CA LYS A 598 5.38 0.95 -25.16
C LYS A 598 4.92 0.71 -23.71
N ARG A 599 5.15 1.65 -22.78
CA ARG A 599 4.64 1.56 -21.40
C ARG A 599 3.12 1.55 -21.35
N SER A 600 2.48 2.42 -22.13
CA SER A 600 1.01 2.49 -22.22
C SER A 600 0.43 1.21 -22.82
N ALA A 601 1.03 0.71 -23.90
CA ALA A 601 0.63 -0.56 -24.51
C ALA A 601 0.80 -1.76 -23.55
N LEU A 602 1.91 -1.81 -22.80
CA LEU A 602 2.14 -2.86 -21.79
C LEU A 602 1.09 -2.78 -20.67
N ALA A 603 0.78 -1.59 -20.17
CA ALA A 603 -0.23 -1.41 -19.12
C ALA A 603 -1.65 -1.75 -19.59
N ALA A 604 -1.98 -1.48 -20.86
CA ALA A 604 -3.25 -1.89 -21.46
C ALA A 604 -3.33 -3.42 -21.54
N LEU A 605 -2.26 -4.07 -21.99
CA LEU A 605 -2.16 -5.52 -22.10
C LEU A 605 -2.20 -6.20 -20.72
N ASP A 606 -1.55 -5.63 -19.70
CA ASP A 606 -1.62 -6.11 -18.32
C ASP A 606 -3.06 -6.12 -17.80
N ARG A 607 -3.83 -5.05 -18.06
CA ARG A 607 -5.25 -4.97 -17.67
C ARG A 607 -6.08 -6.02 -18.41
N GLU A 608 -5.90 -6.14 -19.72
CA GLU A 608 -6.62 -7.14 -20.54
C GLU A 608 -6.33 -8.56 -20.05
N THR A 609 -5.06 -8.91 -19.78
CA THR A 609 -4.71 -10.22 -19.22
C THR A 609 -5.34 -10.44 -17.84
N ALA A 610 -5.34 -9.44 -16.96
CA ALA A 610 -5.92 -9.55 -15.62
C ALA A 610 -7.47 -9.65 -15.62
N ASP A 611 -8.14 -9.04 -16.60
CA ASP A 611 -9.60 -9.18 -16.79
C ASP A 611 -9.94 -10.60 -17.27
N LEU A 612 -9.21 -11.11 -18.27
CA LEU A 612 -9.40 -12.47 -18.79
C LEU A 612 -9.04 -13.57 -17.78
N GLU A 613 -7.98 -13.37 -16.97
CA GLU A 613 -7.63 -14.26 -15.87
C GLU A 613 -8.75 -14.37 -14.84
N ARG A 614 -9.38 -13.23 -14.47
CA ARG A 614 -10.53 -13.21 -13.55
C ARG A 614 -11.74 -13.97 -14.11
N GLU A 615 -12.00 -13.89 -15.40
CA GLU A 615 -13.05 -14.71 -16.02
C GLU A 615 -12.73 -16.21 -15.92
N LEU A 616 -11.46 -16.57 -16.06
CA LEU A 616 -10.98 -17.95 -16.03
C LEU A 616 -11.01 -18.58 -14.63
N GLU A 617 -11.04 -17.79 -13.54
CA GLU A 617 -11.16 -18.30 -12.17
C GLU A 617 -12.36 -19.23 -11.98
N SER A 618 -13.46 -18.95 -12.69
CA SER A 618 -14.69 -19.76 -12.62
C SER A 618 -14.61 -21.09 -13.38
N PHE A 619 -13.55 -21.34 -14.16
CA PHE A 619 -13.46 -22.47 -15.08
C PHE A 619 -13.54 -23.83 -14.37
N GLU A 620 -12.76 -24.03 -13.31
CA GLU A 620 -12.74 -25.29 -12.56
C GLU A 620 -14.09 -25.55 -11.89
N GLU A 621 -14.74 -24.50 -11.37
CA GLU A 621 -16.08 -24.60 -10.80
C GLU A 621 -17.11 -25.02 -11.86
N LYS A 622 -17.05 -24.45 -13.06
CA LYS A 622 -17.93 -24.82 -14.18
C LYS A 622 -17.72 -26.26 -14.63
N GLN A 623 -16.47 -26.73 -14.66
CA GLN A 623 -16.17 -28.15 -14.95
C GLN A 623 -16.78 -29.08 -13.89
N LYS A 624 -16.65 -28.75 -12.60
CA LYS A 624 -17.28 -29.52 -11.52
C LYS A 624 -18.81 -29.52 -11.63
N GLN A 625 -19.41 -28.36 -11.95
CA GLN A 625 -20.84 -28.24 -12.20
C GLN A 625 -21.28 -29.10 -13.39
N LEU A 626 -20.48 -29.20 -14.46
CA LEU A 626 -20.77 -30.05 -15.62
C LEU A 626 -20.79 -31.53 -15.22
N VAL A 627 -19.77 -32.00 -14.50
CA VAL A 627 -19.69 -33.41 -14.05
C VAL A 627 -20.89 -33.76 -13.16
N SER A 628 -21.18 -32.92 -12.16
CA SER A 628 -22.34 -33.12 -11.29
C SER A 628 -23.67 -33.10 -12.07
N ALA A 629 -23.75 -32.25 -13.10
CA ALA A 629 -24.93 -32.19 -13.94
C ALA A 629 -25.11 -33.44 -14.81
N GLU A 630 -24.01 -34.01 -15.33
CA GLU A 630 -23.99 -35.26 -16.10
C GLU A 630 -24.37 -36.46 -15.24
N GLU A 631 -23.84 -36.58 -14.02
CA GLU A 631 -24.23 -37.61 -13.05
C GLU A 631 -25.71 -37.52 -12.69
N THR A 632 -26.23 -36.30 -12.50
CA THR A 632 -27.66 -36.08 -12.24
C THR A 632 -28.52 -36.53 -13.42
N LEU A 633 -28.08 -36.27 -14.66
CA LEU A 633 -28.78 -36.71 -15.86
C LEU A 633 -28.79 -38.24 -15.97
N GLU A 634 -27.66 -38.89 -15.68
CA GLU A 634 -27.55 -40.36 -15.69
C GLU A 634 -28.53 -40.99 -14.68
N ASN A 635 -28.56 -40.48 -13.45
CA ASN A 635 -29.51 -40.89 -12.42
C ASN A 635 -30.98 -40.72 -12.86
N TYR A 636 -31.31 -39.64 -13.57
CA TYR A 636 -32.67 -39.43 -14.09
C TYR A 636 -33.02 -40.41 -15.21
N LEU A 637 -32.08 -40.74 -16.08
CA LEU A 637 -32.28 -41.72 -17.15
C LEU A 637 -32.48 -43.13 -16.57
N GLU A 638 -31.66 -43.54 -15.62
CA GLU A 638 -31.80 -44.83 -14.93
C GLU A 638 -33.17 -44.96 -14.25
N LYS A 639 -33.57 -43.95 -13.46
CA LYS A 639 -34.90 -43.93 -12.82
C LYS A 639 -36.04 -44.00 -13.83
N TYR A 640 -35.90 -43.32 -14.97
CA TYR A 640 -36.91 -43.34 -16.02
C TYR A 640 -37.06 -44.75 -16.63
N GLU A 641 -35.96 -45.44 -16.87
CA GLU A 641 -35.95 -46.83 -17.34
C GLU A 641 -36.58 -47.78 -16.32
N ILE A 642 -36.20 -47.67 -15.04
CA ILE A 642 -36.76 -48.48 -13.95
C ILE A 642 -38.27 -48.30 -13.84
N TYR A 643 -38.77 -47.07 -13.84
CA TYR A 643 -40.22 -46.82 -13.78
C TYR A 643 -40.95 -47.32 -15.01
N THR A 644 -40.36 -47.19 -16.19
CA THR A 644 -40.95 -47.70 -17.44
C THR A 644 -41.08 -49.21 -17.40
N ALA A 645 -39.99 -49.92 -17.07
CA ALA A 645 -39.99 -51.38 -16.96
C ALA A 645 -40.95 -51.88 -15.85
N SER A 646 -41.01 -51.18 -14.71
CA SER A 646 -41.90 -51.53 -13.61
C SER A 646 -43.38 -51.44 -14.01
N ILE A 647 -43.77 -50.38 -14.74
CA ILE A 647 -45.15 -50.22 -15.25
C ILE A 647 -45.50 -51.34 -16.22
N GLU A 648 -44.58 -51.72 -17.12
CA GLU A 648 -44.81 -52.78 -18.10
C GLU A 648 -44.94 -54.16 -17.42
N LEU A 649 -44.06 -54.48 -16.47
CA LEU A 649 -44.12 -55.72 -15.71
C LEU A 649 -45.40 -55.84 -14.88
N LEU A 650 -45.83 -54.76 -14.22
CA LEU A 650 -47.09 -54.73 -13.49
C LEU A 650 -48.27 -55.02 -14.42
N LYS A 651 -48.35 -54.34 -15.58
CA LYS A 651 -49.42 -54.54 -16.57
C LYS A 651 -49.45 -55.98 -17.08
N LEU A 652 -48.30 -56.56 -17.35
CA LEU A 652 -48.19 -57.95 -17.78
C LEU A 652 -48.66 -58.91 -16.67
N SER A 653 -48.27 -58.67 -15.42
CA SER A 653 -48.71 -59.46 -14.27
C SER A 653 -50.22 -59.44 -14.11
N GLU A 654 -50.85 -58.27 -14.19
CA GLU A 654 -52.32 -58.11 -14.08
C GLU A 654 -53.06 -58.89 -15.18
N GLN A 655 -52.58 -58.81 -16.43
CA GLN A 655 -53.17 -59.56 -17.54
C GLN A 655 -53.06 -61.07 -17.33
N ASN A 656 -51.88 -61.56 -16.94
CA ASN A 656 -51.63 -62.98 -16.69
C ASN A 656 -52.51 -63.51 -15.54
N LEU A 657 -52.73 -62.72 -14.50
CA LEU A 657 -53.58 -63.09 -13.37
C LEU A 657 -55.04 -63.23 -13.81
N ARG A 658 -55.59 -62.21 -14.50
CA ARG A 658 -56.98 -62.26 -14.98
C ARG A 658 -57.25 -63.48 -15.88
N ASP A 659 -56.33 -63.78 -16.79
CA ASP A 659 -56.48 -64.91 -17.72
C ASP A 659 -56.39 -66.27 -17.01
N ARG A 660 -55.64 -66.39 -15.90
CA ARG A 660 -55.55 -67.63 -15.10
C ARG A 660 -56.85 -67.97 -14.35
N TYR A 661 -57.60 -66.97 -13.88
CA TYR A 661 -58.77 -67.20 -13.00
C TYR A 661 -60.12 -67.15 -13.70
N VAL A 662 -60.30 -66.21 -14.65
CA VAL A 662 -61.57 -66.07 -15.39
C VAL A 662 -61.79 -67.28 -16.30
N ARG A 663 -60.73 -67.76 -16.94
CA ARG A 663 -60.82 -68.78 -17.99
C ARG A 663 -61.36 -70.12 -17.46
N PRO A 664 -60.89 -70.69 -16.34
CA PRO A 664 -61.43 -71.95 -15.81
C PRO A 664 -62.91 -71.88 -15.44
N VAL A 665 -63.32 -70.80 -14.74
CA VAL A 665 -64.74 -70.60 -14.37
C VAL A 665 -65.61 -70.45 -15.62
N LYS A 666 -65.12 -69.70 -16.62
CA LYS A 666 -65.80 -69.56 -17.92
C LYS A 666 -65.97 -70.89 -18.63
N GLU A 667 -64.94 -71.72 -18.67
CA GLU A 667 -64.99 -73.05 -19.29
C GLU A 667 -66.02 -73.95 -18.58
N GLN A 668 -66.08 -73.95 -17.25
CA GLN A 668 -67.09 -74.72 -16.49
C GLN A 668 -68.51 -74.17 -16.64
N PHE A 669 -68.67 -72.84 -16.67
CA PHE A 669 -69.97 -72.22 -16.91
C PHE A 669 -70.53 -72.61 -18.29
N LEU A 670 -69.70 -72.51 -19.34
CA LEU A 670 -70.09 -72.92 -20.68
C LEU A 670 -70.44 -74.41 -20.76
N LYS A 671 -69.76 -75.27 -20.00
CA LYS A 671 -70.10 -76.71 -19.90
C LYS A 671 -71.51 -76.94 -19.34
N TYR A 672 -71.92 -76.23 -18.30
CA TYR A 672 -73.28 -76.33 -17.76
C TYR A 672 -74.32 -75.60 -18.62
N ALA A 673 -73.93 -74.47 -19.21
CA ALA A 673 -74.78 -73.68 -20.08
C ALA A 673 -74.99 -74.31 -21.46
N ASP A 674 -74.14 -75.22 -21.94
CA ASP A 674 -74.36 -75.97 -23.20
C ASP A 674 -75.71 -76.73 -23.19
N VAL A 675 -76.13 -77.23 -22.02
CA VAL A 675 -77.48 -77.84 -21.84
C VAL A 675 -78.59 -76.81 -22.06
N LEU A 676 -78.35 -75.55 -21.65
CA LEU A 676 -79.24 -74.42 -21.88
C LEU A 676 -79.21 -73.95 -23.33
N GLU A 677 -78.04 -73.80 -23.95
CA GLU A 677 -77.91 -73.38 -25.35
C GLU A 677 -78.67 -74.34 -26.28
N LYS A 678 -78.48 -75.66 -26.11
CA LYS A 678 -79.20 -76.71 -26.84
C LYS A 678 -80.72 -76.68 -26.62
N THR A 679 -81.17 -75.98 -25.59
CA THR A 679 -82.56 -75.92 -25.16
C THR A 679 -83.25 -74.63 -25.56
N LEU A 680 -82.55 -73.51 -25.43
CA LEU A 680 -83.03 -72.16 -25.70
C LEU A 680 -82.81 -71.76 -27.16
N GLY A 681 -81.88 -72.43 -27.86
CA GLY A 681 -81.50 -72.09 -29.23
C GLY A 681 -80.67 -70.79 -29.31
N GLU A 682 -80.27 -70.24 -28.17
CA GLU A 682 -79.48 -69.03 -28.04
C GLU A 682 -78.11 -69.41 -27.49
N LYS A 683 -77.04 -68.91 -28.12
CA LYS A 683 -75.66 -69.13 -27.66
C LYS A 683 -75.40 -68.28 -26.41
N ILE A 684 -74.85 -68.86 -25.36
CA ILE A 684 -74.56 -68.23 -24.08
C ILE A 684 -73.05 -68.07 -23.93
N THR A 685 -72.61 -66.90 -23.49
CA THR A 685 -71.20 -66.60 -23.26
C THR A 685 -71.01 -65.83 -21.97
N MET A 686 -69.76 -65.71 -21.53
CA MET A 686 -69.37 -64.95 -20.34
C MET A 686 -68.13 -64.11 -20.63
N ASP A 687 -68.09 -62.87 -20.15
CA ASP A 687 -66.94 -61.98 -20.30
C ASP A 687 -65.92 -62.14 -19.15
N LYS A 688 -64.94 -61.23 -19.10
CA LYS A 688 -63.88 -61.24 -18.08
C LYS A 688 -64.34 -60.79 -16.69
N ASP A 689 -65.53 -60.20 -16.60
CA ASP A 689 -66.14 -59.69 -15.37
C ASP A 689 -67.29 -60.60 -14.89
N PHE A 690 -67.33 -61.86 -15.36
CA PHE A 690 -68.38 -62.84 -15.09
C PHE A 690 -69.79 -62.44 -15.58
N ARG A 691 -69.92 -61.47 -16.49
CA ARG A 691 -71.22 -61.08 -17.03
C ARG A 691 -71.65 -62.08 -18.09
N ILE A 692 -72.89 -62.55 -17.97
CA ILE A 692 -73.47 -63.55 -18.87
C ILE A 692 -74.17 -62.83 -20.03
N PHE A 693 -73.81 -63.20 -21.24
CA PHE A 693 -74.43 -62.73 -22.47
C PHE A 693 -75.07 -63.88 -23.20
N TYR A 694 -76.14 -63.61 -23.93
CA TYR A 694 -76.71 -64.57 -24.86
C TYR A 694 -76.96 -63.93 -26.22
N GLU A 695 -76.85 -64.72 -27.28
CA GLU A 695 -76.97 -64.26 -28.66
C GLU A 695 -78.43 -64.38 -29.11
N ARG A 696 -79.04 -63.25 -29.47
CA ARG A 696 -80.39 -63.20 -30.04
C ARG A 696 -80.42 -62.26 -31.25
N GLY A 697 -80.68 -62.82 -32.42
CA GLY A 697 -80.69 -62.05 -33.68
C GLY A 697 -79.32 -61.50 -34.09
N GLY A 698 -78.23 -62.17 -33.71
CA GLY A 698 -76.85 -61.75 -34.01
C GLY A 698 -76.27 -60.69 -33.07
N GLU A 699 -77.00 -60.29 -32.03
CA GLU A 699 -76.52 -59.38 -30.99
C GLU A 699 -76.42 -60.07 -29.63
N ASN A 700 -75.40 -59.68 -28.85
CA ASN A 700 -75.26 -60.11 -27.46
C ASN A 700 -76.18 -59.29 -26.55
N ARG A 701 -77.10 -59.96 -25.86
CA ARG A 701 -77.99 -59.40 -24.85
C ARG A 701 -77.60 -59.91 -23.47
N THR A 702 -77.81 -59.09 -22.45
CA THR A 702 -77.54 -59.47 -21.05
C THR A 702 -78.66 -60.34 -20.50
N GLU A 703 -78.37 -61.15 -19.48
CA GLU A 703 -79.29 -62.08 -18.82
C GLU A 703 -80.60 -61.44 -18.35
N LYS A 704 -80.63 -60.11 -18.15
CA LYS A 704 -81.83 -59.33 -17.83
C LYS A 704 -82.94 -59.45 -18.87
N HIS A 705 -82.64 -59.85 -20.09
CA HIS A 705 -83.62 -60.03 -21.16
C HIS A 705 -84.15 -61.47 -21.28
N LEU A 706 -83.64 -62.41 -20.47
CA LEU A 706 -84.16 -63.77 -20.35
C LEU A 706 -85.44 -63.80 -19.50
N SER A 707 -86.28 -64.83 -19.69
CA SER A 707 -87.43 -65.09 -18.81
C SER A 707 -86.97 -65.42 -17.39
N ALA A 708 -87.85 -65.24 -16.39
CA ALA A 708 -87.52 -65.57 -15.00
C ALA A 708 -86.99 -67.00 -14.85
N GLY A 709 -87.63 -67.96 -15.52
CA GLY A 709 -87.19 -69.35 -15.55
C GLY A 709 -85.82 -69.58 -16.18
N GLN A 710 -85.54 -68.94 -17.32
CA GLN A 710 -84.24 -69.01 -17.99
C GLN A 710 -83.12 -68.40 -17.15
N ARG A 711 -83.39 -67.29 -16.47
CA ARG A 711 -82.44 -66.67 -15.52
C ARG A 711 -82.12 -67.61 -14.37
N SER A 712 -83.12 -68.27 -13.78
CA SER A 712 -82.91 -69.23 -12.69
C SER A 712 -81.97 -70.37 -13.09
N ILE A 713 -82.09 -70.88 -14.31
CA ILE A 713 -81.20 -71.95 -14.79
C ILE A 713 -79.80 -71.39 -15.14
N CYS A 714 -79.68 -70.20 -15.73
CA CYS A 714 -78.37 -69.57 -15.96
C CYS A 714 -77.62 -69.31 -14.64
N GLN A 715 -78.34 -68.84 -13.62
CA GLN A 715 -77.81 -68.67 -12.27
C GLN A 715 -77.36 -69.99 -11.66
N LEU A 716 -78.15 -71.07 -11.84
CA LEU A 716 -77.74 -72.41 -11.45
C LEU A 716 -76.44 -72.83 -12.13
N CYS A 717 -76.32 -72.70 -13.45
CA CYS A 717 -75.11 -73.03 -14.21
C CYS A 717 -73.89 -72.24 -13.71
N PHE A 718 -74.06 -70.94 -13.43
CA PHE A 718 -72.99 -70.10 -12.90
C PHE A 718 -72.55 -70.53 -11.49
N ARG A 719 -73.51 -70.80 -10.59
CA ARG A 719 -73.18 -71.31 -9.25
C ARG A 719 -72.48 -72.65 -9.30
N LEU A 720 -72.94 -73.55 -10.16
CA LEU A 720 -72.27 -74.83 -10.37
C LEU A 720 -70.86 -74.61 -10.89
N ALA A 721 -70.63 -73.71 -11.85
CA ALA A 721 -69.30 -73.40 -12.35
C ALA A 721 -68.35 -72.83 -11.29
N LEU A 722 -68.86 -71.95 -10.42
CA LEU A 722 -68.12 -71.46 -9.27
C LEU A 722 -67.79 -72.60 -8.30
N MET A 723 -68.77 -73.44 -7.97
CA MET A 723 -68.54 -74.61 -7.10
C MET A 723 -67.49 -75.56 -7.68
N GLU A 724 -67.52 -75.86 -8.98
CA GLU A 724 -66.51 -76.72 -9.62
C GLU A 724 -65.10 -76.13 -9.52
N GLN A 725 -64.97 -74.80 -9.54
CA GLN A 725 -63.66 -74.15 -9.44
C GLN A 725 -63.20 -74.00 -7.97
N MET A 726 -64.14 -73.85 -7.04
CA MET A 726 -63.85 -73.67 -5.61
C MET A 726 -63.61 -74.98 -4.85
N PHE A 727 -64.07 -76.10 -5.40
CA PHE A 727 -63.98 -77.43 -4.81
C PHE A 727 -63.47 -78.42 -5.90
N GLU A 728 -62.20 -78.83 -5.80
CA GLU A 728 -61.53 -79.63 -6.84
C GLU A 728 -62.00 -81.09 -6.89
N ASP A 729 -61.84 -81.84 -5.78
CA ASP A 729 -62.08 -83.29 -5.74
C ASP A 729 -63.51 -83.67 -5.28
N GLU A 730 -63.98 -83.07 -4.18
CA GLU A 730 -65.21 -83.49 -3.49
C GLU A 730 -66.18 -82.32 -3.26
N LYS A 731 -67.41 -82.45 -3.80
CA LYS A 731 -68.38 -81.35 -3.93
C LYS A 731 -69.35 -81.34 -2.74
N PRO A 732 -69.68 -80.17 -2.17
CA PRO A 732 -70.66 -80.11 -1.09
C PRO A 732 -72.07 -80.52 -1.58
N PHE A 733 -72.93 -80.90 -0.64
CA PHE A 733 -74.35 -81.09 -0.91
C PHE A 733 -74.99 -79.82 -1.49
N LEU A 734 -76.17 -79.95 -2.09
CA LEU A 734 -76.92 -78.84 -2.67
C LEU A 734 -78.29 -78.76 -2.00
N ILE A 735 -78.68 -77.58 -1.52
CA ILE A 735 -80.04 -77.33 -1.02
C ILE A 735 -80.79 -76.48 -2.03
N MET A 736 -81.94 -76.97 -2.45
CA MET A 736 -82.78 -76.34 -3.46
C MET A 736 -84.17 -76.08 -2.88
N ASP A 737 -84.47 -74.82 -2.54
CA ASP A 737 -85.74 -74.38 -1.97
C ASP A 737 -86.61 -73.70 -3.02
N ASP A 738 -87.56 -74.45 -3.59
CA ASP A 738 -88.46 -74.02 -4.66
C ASP A 738 -87.75 -73.29 -5.83
N PRO A 739 -86.60 -73.80 -6.35
CA PRO A 739 -85.75 -73.05 -7.29
C PRO A 739 -86.37 -72.81 -8.68
N PHE A 740 -87.47 -73.51 -9.00
CA PHE A 740 -88.01 -73.63 -10.36
C PHE A 740 -89.48 -73.19 -10.48
N THR A 741 -89.96 -72.35 -9.57
CA THR A 741 -91.33 -71.81 -9.60
C THR A 741 -91.68 -71.21 -10.97
N GLY A 742 -90.75 -70.48 -11.59
CA GLY A 742 -90.91 -69.82 -12.89
C GLY A 742 -90.69 -70.68 -14.15
N LEU A 743 -90.45 -72.00 -14.03
CA LEU A 743 -90.24 -72.88 -15.21
C LEU A 743 -91.55 -73.37 -15.82
N ASP A 744 -91.65 -73.41 -17.15
CA ASP A 744 -92.71 -74.19 -17.80
C ASP A 744 -92.41 -75.70 -17.74
N ALA A 745 -93.35 -76.53 -18.21
CA ALA A 745 -93.20 -77.98 -18.19
C ALA A 745 -91.98 -78.49 -19.00
N LEU A 746 -91.68 -77.86 -20.14
CA LEU A 746 -90.55 -78.25 -20.99
C LEU A 746 -89.21 -77.99 -20.30
N HIS A 747 -89.05 -76.80 -19.72
CA HIS A 747 -87.84 -76.41 -19.01
C HIS A 747 -87.68 -77.17 -17.70
N MET A 748 -88.78 -77.47 -17.00
CA MET A 748 -88.74 -78.28 -15.77
C MET A 748 -88.25 -79.71 -16.04
N ARG A 749 -88.68 -80.35 -17.15
CA ARG A 749 -88.18 -81.68 -17.54
C ARG A 749 -86.65 -81.71 -17.71
N LYS A 750 -86.11 -80.62 -18.24
CA LYS A 750 -84.67 -80.49 -18.50
C LYS A 750 -83.89 -80.16 -17.24
N ALA A 751 -84.43 -79.28 -16.40
CA ALA A 751 -83.88 -79.01 -15.08
C ALA A 751 -83.84 -80.29 -14.22
N ALA A 752 -84.90 -81.10 -14.23
CA ALA A 752 -84.94 -82.39 -13.55
C ALA A 752 -83.87 -83.37 -14.07
N LYS A 753 -83.66 -83.45 -15.40
CA LYS A 753 -82.57 -84.25 -15.98
C LYS A 753 -81.19 -83.78 -15.51
N LEU A 754 -80.95 -82.46 -15.49
CA LEU A 754 -79.71 -81.88 -14.96
C LEU A 754 -79.52 -82.24 -13.49
N LEU A 755 -80.55 -82.12 -12.65
CA LEU A 755 -80.48 -82.48 -11.24
C LEU A 755 -80.20 -83.95 -11.02
N LYS A 756 -80.82 -84.85 -11.81
CA LYS A 756 -80.53 -86.30 -11.77
C LYS A 756 -79.08 -86.60 -12.13
N GLU A 757 -78.51 -85.91 -13.12
CA GLU A 757 -77.08 -86.06 -13.45
C GLU A 757 -76.17 -85.51 -12.35
N LEU A 758 -76.49 -84.36 -11.77
CA LEU A 758 -75.74 -83.79 -10.64
C LEU A 758 -75.75 -84.76 -9.45
N ALA A 759 -76.92 -85.35 -9.15
CA ALA A 759 -77.11 -86.23 -8.02
C ALA A 759 -76.30 -87.55 -8.06
N LYS A 760 -75.72 -87.91 -9.22
CA LYS A 760 -74.80 -89.05 -9.33
C LYS A 760 -73.48 -88.80 -8.59
N GLY A 761 -73.08 -87.55 -8.47
CA GLY A 761 -71.79 -87.16 -7.88
C GLY A 761 -71.90 -86.17 -6.72
N ARG A 762 -73.11 -85.79 -6.30
CA ARG A 762 -73.35 -84.92 -5.14
C ARG A 762 -74.70 -85.21 -4.50
N GLN A 763 -74.83 -84.94 -3.21
CA GLN A 763 -76.12 -84.99 -2.54
C GLN A 763 -76.97 -83.77 -2.93
N VAL A 764 -78.25 -83.97 -3.22
CA VAL A 764 -79.22 -82.92 -3.54
C VAL A 764 -80.42 -83.04 -2.61
N ILE A 765 -80.70 -81.98 -1.86
CA ILE A 765 -81.90 -81.84 -1.02
C ILE A 765 -82.83 -80.88 -1.76
N TYR A 766 -83.93 -81.41 -2.29
CA TYR A 766 -84.85 -80.70 -3.17
C TYR A 766 -86.21 -80.51 -2.50
N PHE A 767 -86.58 -79.25 -2.28
CA PHE A 767 -87.87 -78.85 -1.75
C PHE A 767 -88.75 -78.33 -2.89
N SER A 768 -89.99 -78.82 -2.97
CA SER A 768 -90.98 -78.30 -3.89
C SER A 768 -92.39 -78.27 -3.28
N CYS A 769 -93.22 -77.35 -3.76
CA CYS A 769 -94.59 -77.15 -3.28
C CYS A 769 -95.71 -77.68 -4.19
N HIS A 770 -95.40 -78.19 -5.38
CA HIS A 770 -96.39 -78.55 -6.39
C HIS A 770 -95.96 -79.76 -7.23
N GLU A 771 -96.88 -80.67 -7.53
CA GLU A 771 -96.59 -81.93 -8.26
C GLU A 771 -95.94 -81.70 -9.64
N SER A 772 -96.25 -80.59 -10.31
CA SER A 772 -95.61 -80.21 -11.60
C SER A 772 -94.09 -79.97 -11.52
N ARG A 773 -93.52 -80.02 -10.31
CA ARG A 773 -92.09 -79.88 -10.02
C ARG A 773 -91.46 -81.17 -9.50
N ARG A 774 -92.24 -82.24 -9.43
CA ARG A 774 -91.75 -83.52 -8.93
C ARG A 774 -90.68 -84.10 -9.84
N LEU A 775 -89.58 -84.56 -9.26
CA LEU A 775 -88.44 -85.13 -9.98
C LEU A 775 -88.66 -86.61 -10.34
N SER A 776 -89.52 -87.32 -9.60
CA SER A 776 -89.83 -88.73 -9.87
C SER A 776 -90.72 -88.97 -11.10
N ASP A 777 -91.60 -88.01 -11.42
CA ASP A 777 -92.65 -88.15 -12.46
C ASP A 777 -92.21 -87.61 -13.84
N ILE A 778 -90.92 -87.26 -13.96
CA ILE A 778 -90.29 -86.53 -15.06
C ILE A 778 -89.02 -87.24 -15.51
#